data_AF-A0A1E7WHB2-F1
#
_entry.id   AF-A0A1E7WHB2-F1
#
_cell.length_a   1.000
_cell.length_b   1.000
_cell.length_c   1.000
_cell.angle_alpha   90.00
_cell.angle_beta   90.00
_cell.angle_gamma   90.00
#
_symmetry.space_group_name_H-M   'P 1'
#
loop_
_entity.id
_entity.type
_entity.pdbx_description
1 polymer ?
#
loop_
_entity_poly.entity_id
_entity_poly.type
_entity_poly.pdbx_seq_one_letter_code
_entity_poly.pdbx_strand_id
1 'polypeptide(L)'
;MNPKFPAKLWSASLLAALLAACGSDSSDNINNISDSKPATPPVAADPALPSVAFMSDVHFENVYGDLKSTRFAGIPTKDGRNATIRTMYAELTSTRLFNENYFAFRAALDDAYARNVRLVGLPGDISDDAQPINIDGITDILKEYQAKGMRFFIAPGNHDPNEPYDDDEAGKNDFLTKDGKEQKVYATGAAACKAGDSTVVCTNAMVEQGYEKLLAKLGDFGYMPNKGDVHWETPFTAYADGKYTYEAAQAASDVVRRQFEICTEGEGGKYKVAGKTYTNCTSIVDASYLVEPVKGLWLLSLDVNVHVPNAKFDPANPKSFKGFDNAGDAGWNKMLTHKIHQMEWITSVMARAKAQGKQVISFSHYPTMDFYANQTDAMKAVFKPGAFQVTRMPAAATTGAVASTGLRLHMGGHMHFNGTNDYQDSTGNYLVNVQSPSLAVFGAAYKIVTVLDQDKVDVQTVGLDVVKGYNELFPYYQVEYDYLQGSTATADVAKRWNRSILDSKSYGEFTRTYFGELSRLRFMNDYWPCEMKEAAMALDARQMLILSQLQTKVTLAQLKDNAGVLPLTASCAAKGTPSGTVVAASQLTADWADATARADKLATAAGLKLDDFAKISAYEFYGDFHRTVYAGELALRDMGAQRVAQYKVLMGAFPASPAAIVKIGDLPSDQNPVNVLFQNQFKQVFAILKGLGSAKPSDRFTIDFKAKTLTNANAGGLSFN
;
A
#
# COMPACT_ATOMS: atom_id res chain seq x y z
N MET A 1 -26.40 43.46 -25.24
CA MET A 1 -27.58 44.02 -24.57
C MET A 1 -28.78 43.18 -25.05
N ASN A 2 -29.51 42.38 -24.26
CA ASN A 2 -29.85 42.38 -22.82
C ASN A 2 -30.83 43.51 -22.45
N PRO A 3 -31.88 43.33 -21.59
CA PRO A 3 -32.48 42.10 -21.00
C PRO A 3 -34.00 41.99 -21.40
N LYS A 4 -34.99 41.30 -20.78
CA LYS A 4 -35.14 40.25 -19.73
C LYS A 4 -36.53 39.55 -19.84
N PHE A 5 -36.74 38.43 -19.14
CA PHE A 5 -38.05 37.91 -18.65
C PHE A 5 -38.16 38.07 -17.12
N PRO A 6 -39.36 37.97 -16.53
CA PRO A 6 -39.64 36.98 -15.47
C PRO A 6 -40.99 36.24 -15.70
N ALA A 7 -41.20 34.96 -15.38
CA ALA A 7 -40.88 34.10 -14.22
C ALA A 7 -41.96 34.11 -13.11
N LYS A 8 -42.40 32.90 -12.72
CA LYS A 8 -43.32 32.58 -11.61
C LYS A 8 -42.85 31.28 -10.94
N LEU A 9 -43.02 31.16 -9.63
CA LEU A 9 -43.01 29.89 -8.90
C LEU A 9 -43.91 30.02 -7.65
N TRP A 10 -44.41 28.90 -7.14
CA TRP A 10 -45.37 28.84 -6.04
C TRP A 10 -44.77 28.19 -4.79
N SER A 11 -45.38 28.48 -3.64
CA SER A 11 -45.11 27.81 -2.37
C SER A 11 -46.31 26.95 -1.98
N ALA A 12 -46.07 25.71 -1.56
CA ALA A 12 -47.05 24.90 -0.84
C ALA A 12 -46.35 23.85 0.02
N SER A 13 -46.73 23.77 1.30
CA SER A 13 -46.38 22.68 2.22
C SER A 13 -47.51 21.67 2.26
N LEU A 14 -47.24 20.41 2.59
CA LEU A 14 -48.29 19.44 2.94
C LEU A 14 -47.77 18.37 3.91
N LEU A 15 -48.58 18.10 4.95
CA LEU A 15 -48.48 16.90 5.78
C LEU A 15 -49.25 15.75 5.12
N ALA A 16 -48.85 14.51 5.40
CA ALA A 16 -49.70 13.34 5.27
C ALA A 16 -49.44 12.38 6.45
N ALA A 17 -50.49 11.70 6.91
CA ALA A 17 -50.44 10.72 7.99
C ALA A 17 -50.73 9.30 7.46
N LEU A 18 -50.44 8.27 8.27
CA LEU A 18 -50.66 6.87 7.89
C LEU A 18 -52.14 6.50 7.78
N LEU A 19 -52.44 5.57 6.87
CA LEU A 19 -53.18 4.34 7.19
C LEU A 19 -52.96 3.29 6.09
N ALA A 20 -53.23 2.02 6.38
CA ALA A 20 -52.86 0.88 5.53
C ALA A 20 -54.05 -0.06 5.26
N ALA A 21 -54.00 -0.76 4.12
CA ALA A 21 -54.80 -1.93 3.79
C ALA A 21 -54.03 -2.81 2.78
N CYS A 22 -54.26 -4.13 2.81
CA CYS A 22 -53.48 -5.09 2.03
C CYS A 22 -54.04 -5.33 0.62
N GLY A 23 -53.15 -5.69 -0.31
CA GLY A 23 -53.48 -6.30 -1.60
C GLY A 23 -52.27 -7.09 -2.09
N SER A 24 -52.48 -8.35 -2.45
CA SER A 24 -51.44 -9.25 -2.98
C SER A 24 -51.55 -9.36 -4.50
N ASP A 25 -50.44 -9.26 -5.22
CA ASP A 25 -50.11 -10.29 -6.22
C ASP A 25 -48.63 -10.25 -6.65
N SER A 26 -48.23 -11.20 -7.50
CA SER A 26 -46.83 -11.63 -7.66
C SER A 26 -46.12 -11.06 -8.90
N SER A 27 -44.97 -10.39 -8.70
CA SER A 27 -43.88 -10.34 -9.71
C SER A 27 -42.50 -10.08 -9.08
N ASP A 28 -41.46 -10.34 -9.89
CA ASP A 28 -40.09 -9.78 -9.78
C ASP A 28 -39.20 -10.15 -8.59
N ASN A 29 -38.57 -11.32 -8.72
CA ASN A 29 -37.21 -11.51 -8.20
C ASN A 29 -36.24 -10.54 -8.91
N ILE A 30 -35.64 -9.60 -8.18
CA ILE A 30 -34.22 -9.18 -8.17
C ILE A 30 -34.13 -7.98 -7.22
N ASN A 31 -33.86 -8.26 -5.94
CA ASN A 31 -33.34 -7.28 -4.97
C ASN A 31 -32.94 -8.04 -3.69
N ASN A 32 -31.67 -8.46 -3.63
CA ASN A 32 -31.06 -9.01 -2.42
C ASN A 32 -29.55 -8.69 -2.38
N ILE A 33 -29.20 -7.46 -2.78
CA ILE A 33 -28.01 -6.80 -2.22
C ILE A 33 -28.47 -6.34 -0.84
N SER A 34 -27.88 -6.88 0.23
CA SER A 34 -28.18 -6.41 1.58
C SER A 34 -27.66 -4.98 1.73
N ASP A 35 -28.51 -4.05 2.14
CA ASP A 35 -28.06 -2.70 2.52
C ASP A 35 -26.96 -2.81 3.58
N SER A 36 -25.71 -2.58 3.17
CA SER A 36 -24.58 -2.38 4.05
C SER A 36 -24.79 -1.05 4.76
N LYS A 37 -25.55 -1.13 5.86
CA LYS A 37 -25.90 -0.04 6.77
C LYS A 37 -24.69 0.87 6.96
N PRO A 38 -24.84 2.21 6.80
CA PRO A 38 -23.71 3.13 6.87
C PRO A 38 -22.86 2.88 8.11
N ALA A 39 -21.55 3.08 7.97
CA ALA A 39 -20.58 2.91 9.04
C ALA A 39 -21.08 3.55 10.35
N THR A 40 -20.79 2.88 11.46
CA THR A 40 -21.27 3.24 12.81
C THR A 40 -21.17 4.75 13.02
N PRO A 41 -22.23 5.43 13.49
CA PRO A 41 -22.18 6.89 13.71
C PRO A 41 -20.96 7.22 14.57
N PRO A 42 -20.27 8.34 14.30
CA PRO A 42 -18.96 8.62 14.87
C PRO A 42 -19.03 8.51 16.38
N VAL A 43 -18.26 7.56 16.93
CA VAL A 43 -18.12 7.39 18.38
C VAL A 43 -17.62 8.72 18.91
N ALA A 44 -18.44 9.38 19.74
CA ALA A 44 -18.11 10.69 20.28
C ALA A 44 -16.77 10.62 21.00
N ALA A 45 -15.85 11.52 20.64
CA ALA A 45 -14.51 11.51 21.20
C ALA A 45 -14.56 11.74 22.73
N ASP A 46 -13.97 10.81 23.48
CA ASP A 46 -13.83 10.92 24.92
C ASP A 46 -12.87 12.10 25.23
N PRO A 47 -13.15 12.97 26.23
CA PRO A 47 -12.38 14.21 26.39
C PRO A 47 -10.89 14.01 26.71
N ALA A 48 -10.05 14.40 25.75
CA ALA A 48 -8.67 14.86 25.93
C ALA A 48 -7.58 13.82 26.30
N LEU A 49 -7.68 12.57 25.83
CA LEU A 49 -6.47 11.74 25.67
C LEU A 49 -5.65 12.19 24.43
N PRO A 50 -4.30 12.30 24.51
CA PRO A 50 -3.47 12.64 23.36
C PRO A 50 -3.59 11.60 22.24
N SER A 51 -3.93 12.07 21.03
CA SER A 51 -4.08 11.22 19.85
C SER A 51 -3.37 11.81 18.63
N VAL A 52 -2.88 10.92 17.76
CA VAL A 52 -2.19 11.24 16.52
C VAL A 52 -2.78 10.39 15.40
N ALA A 53 -3.19 11.03 14.30
CA ALA A 53 -3.51 10.31 13.06
C ALA A 53 -2.22 10.06 12.27
N PHE A 54 -2.08 8.89 11.64
CA PHE A 54 -0.99 8.57 10.72
C PHE A 54 -1.55 8.26 9.35
N MET A 55 -1.08 9.00 8.35
CA MET A 55 -1.44 8.89 6.94
C MET A 55 -0.13 8.74 6.16
N SER A 56 0.31 7.50 5.93
CA SER A 56 1.49 7.21 5.11
C SER A 56 1.14 7.14 3.63
N ASP A 57 2.16 7.21 2.78
CA ASP A 57 2.06 6.79 1.37
C ASP A 57 0.90 7.50 0.65
N VAL A 58 0.75 8.80 0.93
CA VAL A 58 -0.31 9.64 0.38
C VAL A 58 -0.13 9.78 -1.13
N HIS A 59 1.12 9.83 -1.58
CA HIS A 59 1.55 9.89 -2.99
C HIS A 59 0.88 10.99 -3.81
N PHE A 60 0.51 12.09 -3.14
CA PHE A 60 -0.33 13.14 -3.68
C PHE A 60 0.15 13.61 -5.07
N GLU A 61 -0.69 13.39 -6.09
CA GLU A 61 -0.58 14.08 -7.37
C GLU A 61 -1.56 15.28 -7.33
N ASN A 62 -1.08 16.45 -7.75
CA ASN A 62 -1.92 17.64 -7.80
C ASN A 62 -2.79 17.60 -9.07
N VAL A 63 -3.92 16.91 -9.01
CA VAL A 63 -4.78 16.65 -10.19
C VAL A 63 -5.38 17.90 -10.86
N TYR A 64 -5.16 19.09 -10.30
CA TYR A 64 -5.49 20.38 -10.93
C TYR A 64 -4.27 21.34 -11.01
N GLY A 65 -3.07 20.79 -10.89
CA GLY A 65 -1.82 21.52 -10.90
C GLY A 65 -1.45 22.05 -12.28
N ASP A 66 -0.86 23.23 -12.30
CA ASP A 66 -0.40 23.88 -13.52
C ASP A 66 1.07 23.55 -13.77
N LEU A 67 1.34 22.74 -14.81
CA LEU A 67 2.67 22.33 -15.28
C LEU A 67 3.50 23.48 -15.87
N LYS A 68 3.00 24.73 -15.89
CA LYS A 68 3.67 25.93 -16.40
C LYS A 68 4.08 25.83 -17.87
N SER A 69 3.34 25.04 -18.65
CA SER A 69 3.62 24.78 -20.06
C SER A 69 2.45 25.15 -20.98
N THR A 70 2.71 25.97 -21.99
CA THR A 70 1.74 26.28 -23.06
C THR A 70 1.49 25.10 -24.00
N ARG A 71 2.30 24.03 -23.91
CA ARG A 71 2.20 22.83 -24.78
C ARG A 71 1.23 21.78 -24.25
N PHE A 72 1.01 21.74 -22.94
CA PHE A 72 0.03 20.89 -22.28
C PHE A 72 -0.40 21.55 -20.97
N ALA A 73 -1.67 21.96 -20.91
CA ALA A 73 -2.24 22.71 -19.78
C ALA A 73 -3.22 21.86 -18.94
N GLY A 74 -3.25 20.53 -19.14
CA GLY A 74 -4.29 19.64 -18.62
C GLY A 74 -5.59 19.63 -19.45
N ILE A 75 -6.59 18.88 -18.99
CA ILE A 75 -7.89 18.71 -19.64
C ILE A 75 -8.91 19.71 -19.06
N PRO A 76 -9.56 20.58 -19.85
CA PRO A 76 -10.53 21.54 -19.30
C PRO A 76 -11.69 20.89 -18.52
N THR A 77 -11.98 21.43 -17.34
CA THR A 77 -13.06 20.98 -16.46
C THR A 77 -14.26 21.92 -16.46
N LYS A 78 -15.37 21.46 -15.87
CA LYS A 78 -16.64 22.21 -15.83
C LYS A 78 -16.62 23.44 -14.92
N ASP A 79 -15.65 23.54 -14.00
CA ASP A 79 -15.52 24.69 -13.08
C ASP A 79 -14.48 25.74 -13.53
N GLY A 80 -13.75 25.48 -14.61
CA GLY A 80 -12.74 26.38 -15.17
C GLY A 80 -11.30 26.04 -14.77
N ARG A 81 -11.07 25.08 -13.86
CA ARG A 81 -9.76 24.42 -13.70
C ARG A 81 -9.47 23.50 -14.89
N ASN A 82 -8.22 23.09 -15.04
CA ASN A 82 -7.85 21.98 -15.92
C ASN A 82 -7.40 20.79 -15.05
N ALA A 83 -7.74 19.57 -15.47
CA ALA A 83 -7.29 18.33 -14.84
C ALA A 83 -5.92 17.92 -15.41
N THR A 84 -4.90 17.86 -14.55
CA THR A 84 -3.57 17.34 -14.85
C THR A 84 -3.45 15.99 -14.17
N ILE A 85 -3.85 14.94 -14.89
CA ILE A 85 -4.10 13.59 -14.36
C ILE A 85 -3.40 12.53 -15.19
N ARG A 86 -3.16 11.36 -14.61
CA ARG A 86 -2.61 10.17 -15.28
C ARG A 86 -3.68 9.36 -16.00
N THR A 87 -3.28 8.48 -16.92
CA THR A 87 -4.20 7.51 -17.53
C THR A 87 -4.69 6.46 -16.53
N MET A 88 -5.93 6.03 -16.70
CA MET A 88 -6.53 4.93 -15.95
C MET A 88 -5.73 3.64 -16.15
N TYR A 89 -5.16 3.40 -17.34
CA TYR A 89 -4.23 2.29 -17.57
C TYR A 89 -2.96 2.36 -16.70
N ALA A 90 -2.37 3.54 -16.51
CA ALA A 90 -1.20 3.71 -15.64
C ALA A 90 -1.56 3.41 -14.18
N GLU A 91 -2.72 3.86 -13.71
CA GLU A 91 -3.22 3.53 -12.37
C GLU A 91 -3.47 2.04 -12.21
N LEU A 92 -4.20 1.41 -13.13
CA LEU A 92 -4.51 -0.03 -13.12
C LEU A 92 -3.28 -0.96 -13.30
N THR A 93 -2.09 -0.40 -13.51
CA THR A 93 -0.81 -1.16 -13.53
C THR A 93 0.19 -0.72 -12.45
N SER A 94 -0.14 0.30 -11.67
CA SER A 94 0.64 0.84 -10.56
C SER A 94 0.26 0.20 -9.22
N THR A 95 1.20 0.11 -8.28
CA THR A 95 0.94 -0.30 -6.88
C THR A 95 0.31 0.80 -6.01
N ARG A 96 -0.04 1.93 -6.63
CA ARG A 96 -0.81 3.05 -6.08
C ARG A 96 -1.67 3.69 -7.18
N LEU A 97 -2.87 4.14 -6.82
CA LEU A 97 -3.59 5.16 -7.59
C LEU A 97 -2.73 6.43 -7.65
N PHE A 98 -2.86 7.19 -8.73
CA PHE A 98 -2.18 8.47 -8.93
C PHE A 98 -3.14 9.64 -8.74
N ASN A 99 -4.43 9.47 -9.03
CA ASN A 99 -5.38 10.56 -9.20
C ASN A 99 -6.33 10.72 -8.00
N GLU A 100 -7.03 9.66 -7.57
CA GLU A 100 -8.08 9.80 -6.54
C GLU A 100 -7.54 10.10 -5.14
N ASN A 101 -6.25 9.86 -4.90
CA ASN A 101 -5.60 10.17 -3.63
C ASN A 101 -5.66 11.68 -3.27
N TYR A 102 -5.77 12.57 -4.26
CA TYR A 102 -6.08 13.98 -4.05
C TYR A 102 -7.35 14.18 -3.22
N PHE A 103 -8.41 13.44 -3.54
CA PHE A 103 -9.68 13.48 -2.82
C PHE A 103 -9.61 12.66 -1.52
N ALA A 104 -8.97 11.49 -1.55
CA ALA A 104 -8.85 10.62 -0.38
C ALA A 104 -8.07 11.27 0.76
N PHE A 105 -6.99 12.01 0.45
CA PHE A 105 -6.22 12.76 1.45
C PHE A 105 -7.06 13.86 2.11
N ARG A 106 -7.81 14.65 1.31
CA ARG A 106 -8.74 15.65 1.86
C ARG A 106 -9.82 15.01 2.72
N ALA A 107 -10.39 13.87 2.30
CA ALA A 107 -11.38 13.14 3.09
C ALA A 107 -10.81 12.59 4.41
N ALA A 108 -9.58 12.07 4.41
CA ALA A 108 -8.88 11.61 5.61
C ALA A 108 -8.63 12.77 6.60
N LEU A 109 -8.23 13.94 6.10
CA LEU A 109 -8.02 15.14 6.91
C LEU A 109 -9.34 15.71 7.47
N ASP A 110 -10.42 15.76 6.68
CA ASP A 110 -11.74 16.20 7.15
C ASP A 110 -12.32 15.24 8.21
N ASP A 111 -12.16 13.92 8.04
CA ASP A 111 -12.63 12.91 9.01
C ASP A 111 -11.79 12.93 10.31
N ALA A 112 -10.46 13.00 10.21
CA ALA A 112 -9.59 13.19 11.37
C ALA A 112 -9.92 14.51 12.11
N TYR A 113 -10.20 15.58 11.36
CA TYR A 113 -10.63 16.85 11.92
C TYR A 113 -11.96 16.73 12.67
N ALA A 114 -12.95 16.03 12.09
CA ALA A 114 -14.26 15.78 12.70
C ALA A 114 -14.17 14.92 13.97
N ARG A 115 -13.23 13.96 14.03
CA ARG A 115 -12.92 13.15 15.25
C ARG A 115 -12.18 13.92 16.35
N ASN A 116 -11.99 15.23 16.19
CA ASN A 116 -11.18 16.08 17.07
C ASN A 116 -9.68 15.70 17.15
N VAL A 117 -9.16 14.91 16.22
CA VAL A 117 -7.72 14.64 16.12
C VAL A 117 -7.03 15.85 15.49
N ARG A 118 -5.96 16.35 16.12
CA ARG A 118 -5.28 17.60 15.71
C ARG A 118 -3.79 17.42 15.38
N LEU A 119 -3.19 16.29 15.76
CA LEU A 119 -1.82 15.93 15.40
C LEU A 119 -1.87 14.88 14.28
N VAL A 120 -1.11 15.10 13.20
CA VAL A 120 -1.04 14.17 12.06
C VAL A 120 0.43 13.88 11.72
N GLY A 121 0.83 12.62 11.83
CA GLY A 121 2.09 12.11 11.30
C GLY A 121 1.95 11.66 9.85
N LEU A 122 2.96 11.93 9.04
CA LEU A 122 3.04 11.54 7.62
C LEU A 122 4.30 10.69 7.41
N PRO A 123 4.23 9.33 7.52
CA PRO A 123 5.38 8.42 7.39
C PRO A 123 5.87 8.21 5.95
N GLY A 124 6.39 9.28 5.34
CA GLY A 124 6.98 9.27 3.99
C GLY A 124 5.97 9.15 2.85
N ASP A 125 6.50 9.34 1.64
CA ASP A 125 5.80 9.26 0.37
C ASP A 125 4.55 10.15 0.34
N ILE A 126 4.70 11.42 0.75
CA ILE A 126 3.57 12.35 0.82
C ILE A 126 3.08 12.79 -0.57
N SER A 127 3.93 12.68 -1.59
CA SER A 127 3.73 13.24 -2.95
C SER A 127 4.19 12.27 -4.04
N ASP A 128 3.68 12.42 -5.27
CA ASP A 128 4.28 11.76 -6.44
C ASP A 128 5.64 12.42 -6.75
N ASP A 129 6.70 11.72 -6.29
CA ASP A 129 8.12 11.91 -6.60
C ASP A 129 8.67 13.32 -6.35
N ALA A 130 8.28 13.96 -5.25
CA ALA A 130 8.79 15.26 -4.80
C ALA A 130 8.69 16.41 -5.84
N GLN A 131 7.85 16.27 -6.85
CA GLN A 131 7.75 17.24 -7.96
C GLN A 131 7.14 18.57 -7.48
N PRO A 132 7.64 19.75 -7.93
CA PRO A 132 7.11 21.05 -7.52
C PRO A 132 5.59 21.18 -7.65
N ILE A 133 4.99 20.66 -8.72
CA ILE A 133 3.53 20.67 -8.93
C ILE A 133 2.75 19.99 -7.79
N ASN A 134 3.31 18.91 -7.25
CA ASN A 134 2.73 18.09 -6.18
C ASN A 134 3.07 18.65 -4.80
N ILE A 135 4.34 19.01 -4.59
CA ILE A 135 4.84 19.62 -3.36
C ILE A 135 4.20 20.98 -3.07
N ASP A 136 3.97 21.82 -4.09
CA ASP A 136 3.21 23.06 -3.94
C ASP A 136 1.75 22.76 -3.53
N GLY A 137 1.08 21.85 -4.23
CA GLY A 137 -0.32 21.49 -3.98
C GLY A 137 -0.56 20.89 -2.59
N ILE A 138 0.30 19.97 -2.12
CA ILE A 138 0.18 19.42 -0.77
C ILE A 138 0.53 20.47 0.30
N THR A 139 1.49 21.36 0.06
CA THR A 139 1.81 22.46 0.98
C THR A 139 0.58 23.36 1.20
N ASP A 140 -0.16 23.68 0.14
CA ASP A 140 -1.36 24.52 0.23
C ASP A 140 -2.51 23.79 0.96
N ILE A 141 -2.68 22.47 0.74
CA ILE A 141 -3.62 21.65 1.52
C ILE A 141 -3.24 21.64 3.00
N LEU A 142 -1.99 21.32 3.34
CA LEU A 142 -1.55 21.27 4.73
C LEU A 142 -1.72 22.63 5.43
N LYS A 143 -1.49 23.75 4.72
CA LYS A 143 -1.74 25.11 5.23
C LYS A 143 -3.23 25.43 5.42
N GLU A 144 -4.11 24.94 4.55
CA GLU A 144 -5.56 25.02 4.73
C GLU A 144 -6.02 24.35 6.04
N TYR A 145 -5.47 23.17 6.37
CA TYR A 145 -5.81 22.45 7.60
C TYR A 145 -5.05 22.96 8.84
N GLN A 146 -3.84 23.54 8.69
CA GLN A 146 -3.19 24.31 9.77
C GLN A 146 -4.06 25.51 10.19
N ALA A 147 -4.68 26.21 9.24
CA ALA A 147 -5.61 27.31 9.54
C ALA A 147 -6.88 26.84 10.29
N LYS A 148 -7.24 25.54 10.20
CA LYS A 148 -8.29 24.90 11.01
C LYS A 148 -7.78 24.44 12.39
N GLY A 149 -6.49 24.58 12.69
CA GLY A 149 -5.86 24.21 13.96
C GLY A 149 -5.23 22.80 14.00
N MET A 150 -4.97 22.17 12.85
CA MET A 150 -4.22 20.91 12.78
C MET A 150 -2.70 21.15 12.74
N ARG A 151 -1.92 20.15 13.14
CA ARG A 151 -0.46 20.15 13.12
C ARG A 151 0.05 18.90 12.39
N PHE A 152 1.07 19.09 11.54
CA PHE A 152 1.61 18.06 10.68
C PHE A 152 3.08 17.78 11.00
N PHE A 153 3.46 16.51 10.92
CA PHE A 153 4.80 16.02 11.24
C PHE A 153 5.22 15.01 10.16
N ILE A 154 6.08 15.42 9.24
CA ILE A 154 6.56 14.58 8.13
C ILE A 154 7.81 13.79 8.55
N ALA A 155 7.92 12.54 8.07
CA ALA A 155 9.17 11.82 7.88
C ALA A 155 9.35 11.60 6.37
N PRO A 156 10.56 11.58 5.81
CA PRO A 156 10.74 11.30 4.39
C PRO A 156 10.56 9.82 4.08
N GLY A 157 10.11 9.53 2.87
CA GLY A 157 10.09 8.23 2.21
C GLY A 157 10.86 8.27 0.88
N ASN A 158 10.80 7.17 0.13
CA ASN A 158 11.64 7.03 -1.06
C ASN A 158 11.11 7.79 -2.29
N HIS A 159 9.98 8.50 -2.16
CA HIS A 159 9.47 9.45 -3.16
C HIS A 159 9.53 10.92 -2.68
N ASP A 160 10.10 11.19 -1.50
CA ASP A 160 10.23 12.53 -0.92
C ASP A 160 11.47 12.68 0.02
N PRO A 161 12.70 12.52 -0.51
CA PRO A 161 13.05 12.55 -1.94
C PRO A 161 13.45 11.21 -2.58
N ASN A 162 13.27 11.11 -3.89
CA ASN A 162 13.77 10.02 -4.75
C ASN A 162 15.30 9.84 -4.64
N GLU A 163 16.03 10.96 -4.72
CA GLU A 163 17.48 11.04 -4.68
C GLU A 163 17.91 12.19 -3.75
N PRO A 164 19.14 12.20 -3.19
CA PRO A 164 19.50 13.17 -2.15
C PRO A 164 19.63 14.61 -2.69
N TYR A 165 19.71 14.76 -4.01
CA TYR A 165 19.79 16.02 -4.76
C TYR A 165 18.81 15.97 -5.93
N ASP A 166 18.48 17.14 -6.49
CA ASP A 166 17.46 17.25 -7.54
C ASP A 166 17.77 16.42 -8.80
N ASP A 167 16.79 15.65 -9.29
CA ASP A 167 16.83 15.03 -10.62
C ASP A 167 16.21 15.98 -11.66
N ASP A 168 17.03 16.53 -12.56
CA ASP A 168 16.60 17.42 -13.64
C ASP A 168 16.23 16.69 -14.94
N GLU A 169 16.28 15.35 -14.97
CA GLU A 169 16.02 14.49 -16.12
C GLU A 169 14.77 13.60 -16.00
N ALA A 170 14.16 13.54 -14.80
CA ALA A 170 12.99 12.73 -14.46
C ALA A 170 11.64 13.20 -15.06
N GLY A 171 10.56 12.44 -14.79
CA GLY A 171 9.18 12.74 -15.19
C GLY A 171 8.39 11.52 -15.69
N LYS A 172 7.21 11.74 -16.30
CA LYS A 172 6.21 10.69 -16.59
C LYS A 172 5.86 10.59 -18.09
N ASN A 173 5.32 9.44 -18.51
CA ASN A 173 5.00 9.15 -19.92
C ASN A 173 3.51 9.27 -20.28
N ASP A 174 2.67 9.43 -19.29
CA ASP A 174 1.32 8.85 -19.21
C ASP A 174 0.31 9.83 -18.55
N PHE A 175 0.54 11.14 -18.66
CA PHE A 175 -0.51 12.13 -18.39
C PHE A 175 -1.61 12.02 -19.44
N LEU A 176 -2.87 12.09 -19.05
CA LEU A 176 -4.02 11.93 -19.94
C LEU A 176 -4.30 13.24 -20.70
N THR A 177 -4.46 13.13 -22.02
CA THR A 177 -4.91 14.21 -22.90
C THR A 177 -6.43 14.21 -23.05
N LYS A 178 -6.98 15.38 -23.42
CA LYS A 178 -8.40 15.55 -23.79
C LYS A 178 -8.91 14.63 -24.90
N ASP A 179 -8.01 13.99 -25.64
CA ASP A 179 -8.29 13.13 -26.79
C ASP A 179 -8.08 11.62 -26.45
N GLY A 180 -7.99 11.27 -25.17
CA GLY A 180 -7.92 9.88 -24.69
C GLY A 180 -6.53 9.24 -24.73
N LYS A 181 -5.47 10.03 -25.01
CA LYS A 181 -4.10 9.55 -25.23
C LYS A 181 -3.14 9.97 -24.12
N GLU A 182 -2.05 9.23 -23.99
CA GLU A 182 -0.90 9.56 -23.15
C GLU A 182 -0.11 10.78 -23.67
N GLN A 183 0.39 11.60 -22.75
CA GLN A 183 1.33 12.69 -22.97
C GLN A 183 2.54 12.52 -22.05
N LYS A 184 3.73 12.54 -22.66
CA LYS A 184 5.00 12.56 -21.94
C LYS A 184 5.29 13.96 -21.40
N VAL A 185 5.58 14.08 -20.11
CA VAL A 185 5.94 15.34 -19.44
C VAL A 185 7.19 15.09 -18.59
N TYR A 186 8.27 15.78 -18.92
CA TYR A 186 9.60 15.58 -18.32
C TYR A 186 10.23 16.89 -17.82
N ALA A 187 11.16 16.76 -16.88
CA ALA A 187 12.05 17.83 -16.45
C ALA A 187 12.93 18.33 -17.61
N THR A 188 13.33 19.61 -17.61
CA THR A 188 13.96 20.20 -18.82
C THR A 188 15.33 19.63 -19.16
N GLY A 189 16.01 19.00 -18.19
CA GLY A 189 17.24 18.27 -18.43
C GLY A 189 17.05 16.89 -19.06
N ALA A 190 15.83 16.36 -19.17
CA ALA A 190 15.61 15.04 -19.77
C ALA A 190 16.19 14.96 -21.18
N ALA A 191 16.74 13.81 -21.57
CA ALA A 191 17.44 13.67 -22.86
C ALA A 191 16.56 14.07 -24.07
N ALA A 192 15.26 13.76 -24.04
CA ALA A 192 14.31 14.17 -25.07
C ALA A 192 14.06 15.69 -25.08
N CYS A 193 14.09 16.34 -23.91
CA CYS A 193 14.00 17.80 -23.79
C CYS A 193 15.27 18.52 -24.27
N LYS A 194 16.45 18.02 -23.88
CA LYS A 194 17.76 18.46 -24.41
C LYS A 194 17.85 18.27 -25.94
N ALA A 195 17.15 17.27 -26.50
CA ALA A 195 17.06 17.01 -27.95
C ALA A 195 15.94 17.77 -28.69
N GLY A 196 15.05 18.49 -27.99
CA GLY A 196 13.94 19.23 -28.60
C GLY A 196 12.79 18.37 -29.15
N ASP A 197 12.55 17.18 -28.57
CA ASP A 197 11.50 16.24 -29.01
C ASP A 197 10.10 16.90 -28.97
N SER A 198 9.47 17.00 -30.14
CA SER A 198 8.15 17.62 -30.29
C SER A 198 7.01 16.77 -29.73
N THR A 199 7.23 15.49 -29.41
CA THR A 199 6.26 14.63 -28.72
C THR A 199 6.26 14.80 -27.19
N VAL A 200 7.31 15.43 -26.64
CA VAL A 200 7.51 15.62 -25.20
C VAL A 200 7.14 17.04 -24.77
N VAL A 201 6.53 17.15 -23.59
CA VAL A 201 6.37 18.42 -22.87
C VAL A 201 7.50 18.55 -21.85
N CYS A 202 8.17 19.70 -21.83
CA CYS A 202 9.33 19.95 -20.97
C CYS A 202 8.99 21.05 -19.97
N THR A 203 9.19 20.81 -18.68
CA THR A 203 8.93 21.79 -17.62
C THR A 203 9.68 21.48 -16.33
N ASN A 204 10.14 22.51 -15.63
CA ASN A 204 10.75 22.35 -14.30
C ASN A 204 9.76 21.91 -13.23
N ALA A 205 8.45 21.90 -13.52
CA ALA A 205 7.43 21.36 -12.62
C ALA A 205 7.55 19.84 -12.38
N MET A 206 8.32 19.11 -13.21
CA MET A 206 8.59 17.67 -13.12
C MET A 206 9.96 17.31 -12.52
N VAL A 207 10.74 18.28 -12.03
CA VAL A 207 12.02 18.01 -11.33
C VAL A 207 11.74 17.31 -10.01
N GLU A 208 12.32 16.15 -9.77
CA GLU A 208 12.16 15.43 -8.49
C GLU A 208 13.08 16.11 -7.46
N GLN A 209 12.52 16.74 -6.42
CA GLN A 209 13.27 17.63 -5.52
C GLN A 209 14.10 16.87 -4.48
N GLY A 210 15.36 17.28 -4.29
CA GLY A 210 16.21 16.77 -3.20
C GLY A 210 15.96 17.44 -1.84
N TYR A 211 16.64 16.94 -0.79
CA TYR A 211 16.44 17.37 0.61
C TYR A 211 16.48 18.89 0.83
N GLU A 212 17.40 19.59 0.18
CA GLU A 212 17.60 21.04 0.40
C GLU A 212 16.35 21.87 0.04
N LYS A 213 15.64 21.49 -1.03
CA LYS A 213 14.36 22.12 -1.41
C LYS A 213 13.20 21.65 -0.56
N LEU A 214 13.10 20.35 -0.30
CA LEU A 214 12.01 19.78 0.50
C LEU A 214 12.00 20.34 1.93
N LEU A 215 13.14 20.38 2.63
CA LEU A 215 13.21 20.94 3.98
C LEU A 215 12.91 22.45 4.01
N ALA A 216 13.26 23.19 2.96
CA ALA A 216 12.94 24.62 2.83
C ALA A 216 11.44 24.87 2.56
N LYS A 217 10.78 24.00 1.80
CA LYS A 217 9.38 24.13 1.37
C LYS A 217 8.39 23.55 2.38
N LEU A 218 8.75 22.45 3.04
CA LEU A 218 7.94 21.68 3.99
C LEU A 218 8.29 21.95 5.46
N GLY A 219 9.14 22.95 5.74
CA GLY A 219 9.67 23.24 7.07
C GLY A 219 8.61 23.36 8.18
N ASP A 220 7.47 24.00 7.87
CA ASP A 220 6.33 24.22 8.78
C ASP A 220 5.66 22.92 9.28
N PHE A 221 6.01 21.76 8.72
CA PHE A 221 5.39 20.46 8.96
C PHE A 221 6.32 19.51 9.76
N GLY A 222 6.96 20.06 10.80
CA GLY A 222 7.79 19.34 11.78
C GLY A 222 9.29 19.37 11.49
N TYR A 223 9.71 19.54 10.23
CA TYR A 223 11.12 19.66 9.86
C TYR A 223 11.81 20.91 10.45
N MET A 224 11.05 21.93 10.85
CA MET A 224 11.51 23.08 11.63
C MET A 224 10.71 23.17 12.94
N PRO A 225 11.28 23.72 14.02
CA PRO A 225 10.57 23.90 15.29
C PRO A 225 9.41 24.88 15.15
N ASN A 226 8.34 24.66 15.91
CA ASN A 226 7.24 25.61 16.06
C ASN A 226 7.28 26.29 17.44
N LYS A 227 6.78 27.53 17.54
CA LYS A 227 6.65 28.23 18.83
C LYS A 227 5.67 27.59 19.81
N GLY A 228 4.80 26.69 19.33
CA GLY A 228 3.93 25.84 20.15
C GLY A 228 4.55 24.53 20.62
N ASP A 229 5.81 24.25 20.33
CA ASP A 229 6.49 23.04 20.80
C ASP A 229 7.08 23.21 22.20
N VAL A 230 6.91 22.20 23.04
CA VAL A 230 7.52 22.12 24.39
C VAL A 230 9.00 21.78 24.28
N HIS A 231 9.37 21.04 23.23
CA HIS A 231 10.74 20.64 22.89
C HIS A 231 10.80 20.29 21.40
N TRP A 232 11.95 20.53 20.76
CA TRP A 232 12.28 20.10 19.40
C TRP A 232 13.79 19.85 19.30
N GLU A 233 14.25 18.84 18.56
CA GLU A 233 15.68 18.61 18.30
C GLU A 233 15.93 17.71 17.06
N THR A 234 17.16 17.72 16.56
CA THR A 234 17.71 16.78 15.55
C THR A 234 18.77 15.85 16.17
N PRO A 235 19.23 14.79 15.48
CA PRO A 235 20.35 13.96 15.95
C PRO A 235 21.65 14.74 16.25
N PHE A 236 21.80 15.94 15.71
CA PHE A 236 22.99 16.80 15.80
C PHE A 236 22.82 17.96 16.78
N THR A 237 21.66 18.08 17.43
CA THR A 237 21.32 19.21 18.31
C THR A 237 21.95 19.06 19.69
N ALA A 238 22.67 20.09 20.14
CA ALA A 238 23.21 20.19 21.49
C ALA A 238 22.79 21.52 22.14
N TYR A 239 21.90 21.46 23.13
CA TYR A 239 21.44 22.65 23.87
C TYR A 239 22.37 23.01 25.02
N ALA A 240 22.65 24.31 25.18
CA ALA A 240 23.37 24.85 26.33
C ALA A 240 22.63 24.50 27.64
N ASP A 241 23.36 23.97 28.63
CA ASP A 241 22.83 23.40 29.88
C ASP A 241 21.71 22.35 29.69
N GLY A 242 21.52 21.80 28.49
CA GLY A 242 20.37 20.94 28.14
C GLY A 242 19.02 21.69 28.07
N LYS A 243 19.02 23.02 28.01
CA LYS A 243 17.80 23.85 28.03
C LYS A 243 17.32 24.19 26.62
N TYR A 244 16.13 23.70 26.27
CA TYR A 244 15.44 24.10 25.04
C TYR A 244 15.05 25.58 25.05
N THR A 245 15.26 26.27 23.93
CA THR A 245 14.55 27.51 23.56
C THR A 245 14.19 27.43 22.08
N TYR A 246 13.13 28.13 21.68
CA TYR A 246 12.71 28.19 20.28
C TYR A 246 13.83 28.78 19.38
N GLU A 247 14.54 29.80 19.88
CA GLU A 247 15.63 30.47 19.15
C GLU A 247 16.84 29.53 18.94
N ALA A 248 17.20 28.73 19.95
CA ALA A 248 18.28 27.75 19.82
C ALA A 248 17.87 26.59 18.90
N ALA A 249 16.62 26.14 18.97
CA ALA A 249 16.06 25.13 18.08
C ALA A 249 16.05 25.61 16.62
N GLN A 250 15.65 26.86 16.39
CA GLN A 250 15.56 27.48 15.07
C GLN A 250 16.95 27.68 14.44
N ALA A 251 18.00 27.83 15.25
CA ALA A 251 19.39 27.75 14.79
C ALA A 251 19.83 26.30 14.51
N ALA A 252 19.44 25.34 15.34
CA ALA A 252 19.79 23.92 15.18
C ALA A 252 19.08 23.23 13.99
N SER A 253 17.96 23.77 13.52
CA SER A 253 17.16 23.20 12.43
C SER A 253 17.68 23.51 11.01
N ASP A 254 18.66 24.42 10.90
CA ASP A 254 19.38 24.78 9.69
C ASP A 254 19.95 23.54 8.97
N VAL A 255 19.72 23.43 7.65
CA VAL A 255 20.11 22.27 6.84
C VAL A 255 21.63 22.02 6.83
N VAL A 256 22.46 23.04 7.08
CA VAL A 256 23.92 22.84 7.19
C VAL A 256 24.35 22.23 8.53
N ARG A 257 23.46 22.20 9.54
CA ARG A 257 23.68 21.55 10.85
C ARG A 257 23.06 20.15 10.91
N ARG A 258 22.50 19.65 9.81
CA ARG A 258 21.75 18.38 9.74
C ARG A 258 22.38 17.41 8.75
N GLN A 259 23.70 17.28 8.79
CA GLN A 259 24.46 16.51 7.82
C GLN A 259 25.43 15.54 8.51
N PHE A 260 25.63 14.40 7.87
CA PHE A 260 26.58 13.36 8.27
C PHE A 260 27.39 12.91 7.05
N GLU A 261 28.60 12.39 7.29
CA GLU A 261 29.42 11.82 6.21
C GLU A 261 28.93 10.40 5.89
N ILE A 262 28.59 10.14 4.63
CA ILE A 262 28.27 8.82 4.09
C ILE A 262 29.31 8.44 3.02
N CYS A 263 29.69 7.17 2.97
CA CYS A 263 30.62 6.60 2.00
C CYS A 263 30.00 5.31 1.41
N THR A 264 30.57 4.76 0.33
CA THR A 264 30.06 3.51 -0.30
C THR A 264 30.02 2.32 0.67
N GLU A 265 30.92 2.28 1.65
CA GLU A 265 31.09 1.16 2.58
C GLU A 265 30.43 1.36 3.96
N GLY A 266 29.77 2.50 4.20
CA GLY A 266 29.11 2.80 5.47
C GLY A 266 29.21 4.26 5.92
N GLU A 267 28.81 4.54 7.15
CA GLU A 267 28.90 5.87 7.74
C GLU A 267 30.36 6.29 7.98
N GLY A 268 30.63 7.57 7.72
CA GLY A 268 31.92 8.22 7.90
C GLY A 268 32.15 8.77 9.30
N GLY A 269 32.88 9.88 9.39
CA GLY A 269 33.18 10.59 10.63
C GLY A 269 33.78 9.68 11.70
N LYS A 270 33.19 9.73 12.92
CA LYS A 270 33.61 8.89 14.05
C LYS A 270 33.24 7.40 13.91
N TYR A 271 32.48 7.01 12.89
CA TYR A 271 32.02 5.63 12.67
C TYR A 271 32.92 4.84 11.69
N LYS A 272 33.96 5.48 11.15
CA LYS A 272 34.94 4.81 10.28
C LYS A 272 35.67 3.70 11.04
N VAL A 273 35.42 2.45 10.65
CA VAL A 273 36.04 1.26 11.24
C VAL A 273 37.54 1.25 10.96
N ALA A 274 38.36 1.20 12.01
CA ALA A 274 39.82 1.20 11.88
C ALA A 274 40.32 0.01 11.02
N GLY A 275 41.19 0.30 10.06
CA GLY A 275 41.73 -0.68 9.12
C GLY A 275 40.83 -0.99 7.91
N LYS A 276 39.62 -0.42 7.83
CA LYS A 276 38.73 -0.52 6.66
C LYS A 276 38.94 0.69 5.75
N THR A 277 39.03 0.48 4.44
CA THR A 277 39.02 1.55 3.43
C THR A 277 37.61 2.11 3.27
N TYR A 278 37.51 3.43 3.07
CA TYR A 278 36.28 4.15 2.77
C TYR A 278 36.45 4.96 1.48
N THR A 279 35.47 4.91 0.59
CA THR A 279 35.48 5.56 -0.74
C THR A 279 34.19 6.34 -1.01
N ASN A 280 34.24 7.25 -1.99
CA ASN A 280 33.11 8.09 -2.42
C ASN A 280 32.42 8.84 -1.27
N CYS A 281 33.19 9.23 -0.25
CA CYS A 281 32.67 9.89 0.93
C CYS A 281 32.16 11.31 0.61
N THR A 282 30.96 11.63 1.09
CA THR A 282 30.31 12.93 0.92
C THR A 282 29.42 13.25 2.14
N SER A 283 28.98 14.49 2.29
CA SER A 283 27.97 14.86 3.29
C SER A 283 26.58 14.84 2.67
N ILE A 284 25.65 14.10 3.27
CA ILE A 284 24.21 14.19 2.94
C ILE A 284 23.40 14.65 4.15
N VAL A 285 22.18 15.13 3.89
CA VAL A 285 21.23 15.56 4.92
C VAL A 285 20.65 14.34 5.65
N ASP A 286 20.40 14.48 6.95
CA ASP A 286 19.44 13.64 7.67
C ASP A 286 18.25 14.50 8.14
N ALA A 287 17.05 14.12 7.68
CA ALA A 287 15.82 14.87 7.91
C ALA A 287 15.11 14.52 9.23
N SER A 288 15.67 13.65 10.08
CA SER A 288 15.06 13.23 11.36
C SER A 288 14.92 14.40 12.35
N TYR A 289 13.91 14.30 13.21
CA TYR A 289 13.71 15.19 14.35
C TYR A 289 12.82 14.55 15.43
N LEU A 290 13.02 14.98 16.67
CA LEU A 290 12.17 14.70 17.81
C LEU A 290 11.40 15.97 18.16
N VAL A 291 10.10 15.86 18.42
CA VAL A 291 9.25 16.99 18.82
C VAL A 291 8.29 16.62 19.94
N GLU A 292 8.05 17.56 20.87
CA GLU A 292 7.03 17.47 21.91
C GLU A 292 5.89 18.47 21.62
N PRO A 293 4.94 18.12 20.74
CA PRO A 293 3.91 19.06 20.29
C PRO A 293 2.81 19.29 21.32
N VAL A 294 2.70 18.39 22.31
CA VAL A 294 1.92 18.54 23.55
C VAL A 294 2.70 17.89 24.70
N LYS A 295 2.60 18.47 25.90
CA LYS A 295 3.39 18.04 27.07
C LYS A 295 3.20 16.54 27.36
N GLY A 296 4.31 15.80 27.39
CA GLY A 296 4.35 14.37 27.70
C GLY A 296 4.34 13.42 26.49
N LEU A 297 3.99 13.90 25.29
CA LEU A 297 3.99 13.12 24.06
C LEU A 297 5.16 13.55 23.17
N TRP A 298 6.05 12.61 22.88
CA TRP A 298 7.16 12.75 21.95
C TRP A 298 6.86 12.05 20.63
N LEU A 299 6.94 12.80 19.53
CA LEU A 299 6.90 12.25 18.17
C LEU A 299 8.34 12.22 17.63
N LEU A 300 8.78 11.03 17.25
CA LEU A 300 10.14 10.77 16.75
C LEU A 300 10.07 10.47 15.25
N SER A 301 10.28 11.50 14.44
CA SER A 301 10.38 11.38 12.98
C SER A 301 11.78 10.92 12.62
N LEU A 302 11.86 9.82 11.86
CA LEU A 302 13.12 9.18 11.48
C LEU A 302 13.25 9.13 9.96
N ASP A 303 14.32 9.75 9.47
CA ASP A 303 14.73 9.68 8.07
C ASP A 303 15.49 8.37 7.83
N VAL A 304 14.76 7.37 7.33
CA VAL A 304 15.27 6.01 7.09
C VAL A 304 15.67 5.79 5.62
N ASN A 305 15.63 6.86 4.80
CA ASN A 305 16.22 6.84 3.46
C ASN A 305 17.75 6.71 3.58
N VAL A 306 18.35 5.82 2.77
CA VAL A 306 19.81 5.68 2.69
C VAL A 306 20.26 5.66 1.23
N HIS A 307 20.63 6.84 0.73
CA HIS A 307 21.19 7.02 -0.60
C HIS A 307 22.70 6.73 -0.54
N VAL A 308 23.11 5.52 -0.91
CA VAL A 308 24.53 5.09 -0.81
C VAL A 308 25.32 5.61 -2.01
N PRO A 309 26.50 6.25 -1.84
CA PRO A 309 27.35 6.65 -2.95
C PRO A 309 27.74 5.46 -3.84
N ASN A 310 27.44 5.53 -5.13
CA ASN A 310 27.55 4.42 -6.07
C ASN A 310 28.73 4.58 -7.06
N ALA A 311 28.88 3.65 -8.00
CA ALA A 311 29.99 3.63 -8.98
C ALA A 311 29.98 4.78 -10.02
N LYS A 312 28.97 5.65 -10.00
CA LYS A 312 28.86 6.89 -10.81
C LYS A 312 29.14 8.15 -9.98
N PHE A 313 29.44 8.02 -8.68
CA PHE A 313 29.77 9.16 -7.83
C PHE A 313 31.00 9.89 -8.37
N ASP A 314 30.90 11.22 -8.51
CA ASP A 314 31.98 12.09 -8.97
C ASP A 314 32.41 13.02 -7.83
N PRO A 315 33.63 12.87 -7.27
CA PRO A 315 34.16 13.79 -6.27
C PRO A 315 34.27 15.26 -6.74
N ALA A 316 34.29 15.52 -8.05
CA ALA A 316 34.25 16.88 -8.61
C ALA A 316 32.81 17.44 -8.72
N ASN A 317 31.79 16.58 -8.67
CA ASN A 317 30.38 16.93 -8.63
C ASN A 317 29.60 16.09 -7.59
N PRO A 318 29.90 16.25 -6.28
CA PRO A 318 29.35 15.40 -5.21
C PRO A 318 27.85 15.64 -4.92
N LYS A 319 27.23 16.62 -5.60
CA LYS A 319 25.77 16.85 -5.61
C LYS A 319 25.06 16.24 -6.84
N SER A 320 25.75 15.43 -7.65
CA SER A 320 25.14 14.70 -8.78
C SER A 320 24.18 13.61 -8.26
N PHE A 321 22.88 13.76 -8.50
CA PHE A 321 21.85 12.77 -8.11
C PHE A 321 22.18 11.35 -8.60
N LYS A 322 22.71 11.23 -9.82
CA LYS A 322 23.14 9.95 -10.44
C LYS A 322 24.24 9.21 -9.65
N GLY A 323 24.95 9.89 -8.75
CA GLY A 323 26.03 9.34 -7.94
C GLY A 323 25.58 8.49 -6.77
N PHE A 324 24.29 8.24 -6.59
CA PHE A 324 23.73 7.52 -5.45
C PHE A 324 22.84 6.33 -5.86
N ASP A 325 22.73 5.34 -4.99
CA ASP A 325 21.75 4.26 -5.08
C ASP A 325 20.40 4.74 -4.53
N ASN A 326 19.33 4.52 -5.29
CA ASN A 326 17.97 4.84 -4.88
C ASN A 326 17.59 4.18 -3.54
N ALA A 327 16.96 4.94 -2.64
CA ALA A 327 16.70 4.48 -1.28
C ALA A 327 15.62 3.37 -1.17
N GLY A 328 14.82 3.12 -2.21
CA GLY A 328 13.59 2.30 -2.13
C GLY A 328 13.76 0.86 -1.65
N ASP A 329 14.94 0.25 -1.75
CA ASP A 329 15.23 -1.10 -1.24
C ASP A 329 16.25 -1.10 -0.07
N ALA A 330 16.65 0.08 0.43
CA ALA A 330 17.70 0.24 1.43
C ALA A 330 17.18 0.14 2.87
N GLY A 331 16.30 1.07 3.26
CA GLY A 331 15.59 1.16 4.54
C GLY A 331 16.41 0.82 5.80
N TRP A 332 15.72 0.24 6.79
CA TRP A 332 16.30 -0.16 8.08
C TRP A 332 17.51 -1.11 7.96
N ASN A 333 17.58 -1.94 6.91
CA ASN A 333 18.72 -2.83 6.68
C ASN A 333 20.04 -2.07 6.47
N LYS A 334 19.99 -0.90 5.82
CA LYS A 334 21.17 -0.04 5.59
C LYS A 334 21.46 0.91 6.76
N MET A 335 20.46 1.26 7.57
CA MET A 335 20.63 2.10 8.78
C MET A 335 21.78 1.63 9.68
N LEU A 336 21.84 0.31 9.94
CA LEU A 336 22.86 -0.32 10.81
C LEU A 336 24.31 -0.12 10.34
N THR A 337 24.53 0.35 9.12
CA THR A 337 25.87 0.52 8.52
C THR A 337 26.12 1.92 8.00
N HIS A 338 25.08 2.70 7.67
CA HIS A 338 25.19 4.01 7.01
C HIS A 338 24.54 5.17 7.79
N LYS A 339 23.72 4.90 8.82
CA LYS A 339 23.14 5.90 9.73
C LYS A 339 23.19 5.39 11.19
N ILE A 340 24.38 4.97 11.60
CA ILE A 340 24.73 4.50 12.94
C ILE A 340 24.48 5.63 13.97
N HIS A 341 24.70 6.90 13.60
CA HIS A 341 24.36 8.04 14.46
C HIS A 341 22.88 8.08 14.85
N GLN A 342 21.99 7.68 13.93
CA GLN A 342 20.56 7.69 14.20
C GLN A 342 20.20 6.55 15.16
N MET A 343 20.86 5.39 15.07
CA MET A 343 20.70 4.28 16.03
C MET A 343 21.19 4.65 17.44
N GLU A 344 22.33 5.35 17.56
CA GLU A 344 22.79 5.91 18.84
C GLU A 344 21.79 6.94 19.39
N TRP A 345 21.29 7.84 18.53
CA TRP A 345 20.36 8.89 18.94
C TRP A 345 18.99 8.33 19.35
N ILE A 346 18.41 7.36 18.64
CA ILE A 346 17.17 6.66 19.07
C ILE A 346 17.36 6.08 20.47
N THR A 347 18.50 5.43 20.74
CA THR A 347 18.82 4.88 22.06
C THR A 347 18.86 5.99 23.15
N SER A 348 19.46 7.14 22.84
CA SER A 348 19.46 8.33 23.71
C SER A 348 18.06 8.94 23.91
N VAL A 349 17.24 9.01 22.87
CA VAL A 349 15.84 9.47 22.92
C VAL A 349 15.04 8.55 23.84
N MET A 350 15.08 7.23 23.65
CA MET A 350 14.33 6.29 24.48
C MET A 350 14.78 6.29 25.94
N ALA A 351 16.09 6.43 26.21
CA ALA A 351 16.61 6.59 27.57
C ALA A 351 16.10 7.87 28.25
N ARG A 352 16.15 9.02 27.55
CA ARG A 352 15.63 10.30 28.07
C ARG A 352 14.12 10.30 28.23
N ALA A 353 13.38 9.71 27.29
CA ALA A 353 11.93 9.58 27.37
C ALA A 353 11.50 8.83 28.64
N LYS A 354 12.14 7.68 28.91
CA LYS A 354 11.94 6.90 30.13
C LYS A 354 12.28 7.70 31.39
N ALA A 355 13.41 8.41 31.40
CA ALA A 355 13.81 9.23 32.54
C ALA A 355 12.88 10.44 32.80
N GLN A 356 12.20 10.95 31.77
CA GLN A 356 11.28 12.09 31.84
C GLN A 356 9.79 11.69 31.85
N GLY A 357 9.46 10.40 31.85
CA GLY A 357 8.09 9.89 31.82
C GLY A 357 7.30 10.20 30.54
N LYS A 358 7.99 10.38 29.41
CA LYS A 358 7.40 10.73 28.10
C LYS A 358 6.91 9.47 27.38
N GLN A 359 5.73 9.54 26.78
CA GLN A 359 5.31 8.56 25.79
C GLN A 359 5.97 8.89 24.45
N VAL A 360 6.60 7.92 23.80
CA VAL A 360 7.16 8.07 22.44
C VAL A 360 6.27 7.34 21.44
N ILE A 361 6.00 7.99 20.31
CA ILE A 361 5.54 7.33 19.08
C ILE A 361 6.57 7.68 18.00
N SER A 362 7.30 6.68 17.48
CA SER A 362 8.18 6.91 16.34
C SER A 362 7.48 6.58 15.03
N PHE A 363 7.94 7.21 13.96
CA PHE A 363 7.45 6.96 12.63
C PHE A 363 8.55 7.21 11.59
N SER A 364 8.58 6.36 10.58
CA SER A 364 9.44 6.44 9.40
C SER A 364 8.74 5.76 8.26
N HIS A 365 9.23 5.94 7.04
CA HIS A 365 8.65 5.30 5.88
C HIS A 365 8.73 3.76 5.92
N TYR A 366 9.86 3.19 6.29
CA TYR A 366 10.11 1.75 6.10
C TYR A 366 9.67 0.87 7.28
N PRO A 367 9.19 -0.37 7.04
CA PRO A 367 8.92 -1.35 8.11
C PRO A 367 10.20 -1.73 8.87
N THR A 368 10.10 -1.93 10.19
CA THR A 368 11.23 -2.38 11.04
C THR A 368 11.37 -3.91 11.16
N MET A 369 10.38 -4.66 10.68
CA MET A 369 10.28 -6.12 10.80
C MET A 369 9.39 -6.75 9.72
N ASP A 370 9.16 -8.06 9.79
CA ASP A 370 8.34 -8.80 8.83
C ASP A 370 6.91 -8.24 8.73
N PHE A 371 6.51 -7.92 7.49
CA PHE A 371 5.21 -7.35 7.14
C PHE A 371 4.28 -8.33 6.39
N TYR A 372 4.67 -9.60 6.26
CA TYR A 372 3.86 -10.69 5.68
C TYR A 372 3.34 -11.66 6.74
N ALA A 373 3.16 -11.22 7.99
CA ALA A 373 2.74 -12.08 9.10
C ALA A 373 3.61 -13.35 9.24
N ASN A 374 4.92 -13.17 9.04
CA ASN A 374 5.96 -14.21 9.03
C ASN A 374 5.77 -15.28 7.92
N GLN A 375 5.00 -14.99 6.87
CA GLN A 375 4.83 -15.89 5.70
C GLN A 375 5.90 -15.70 4.62
N THR A 376 6.84 -14.75 4.80
CA THR A 376 7.84 -14.34 3.81
C THR A 376 8.58 -15.52 3.15
N ASP A 377 9.07 -16.49 3.93
CA ASP A 377 9.84 -17.61 3.36
C ASP A 377 8.95 -18.66 2.67
N ALA A 378 7.69 -18.80 3.08
CA ALA A 378 6.71 -19.60 2.35
C ALA A 378 6.39 -18.94 1.00
N MET A 379 6.25 -17.60 0.96
CA MET A 379 6.04 -16.85 -0.29
C MET A 379 7.24 -17.00 -1.24
N LYS A 380 8.47 -16.88 -0.76
CA LYS A 380 9.71 -17.14 -1.55
C LYS A 380 9.78 -18.56 -2.11
N ALA A 381 9.22 -19.56 -1.41
CA ALA A 381 9.25 -20.96 -1.84
C ALA A 381 8.18 -21.33 -2.88
N VAL A 382 7.17 -20.47 -3.07
CA VAL A 382 5.97 -20.76 -3.88
C VAL A 382 5.88 -19.88 -5.14
N PHE A 383 6.31 -18.62 -5.04
CA PHE A 383 6.18 -17.63 -6.10
C PHE A 383 7.50 -17.36 -6.85
N LYS A 384 7.44 -16.54 -7.90
CA LYS A 384 8.63 -16.17 -8.68
C LYS A 384 9.70 -15.46 -7.82
N PRO A 385 11.00 -15.60 -8.15
CA PRO A 385 12.05 -14.80 -7.53
C PRO A 385 11.74 -13.29 -7.63
N GLY A 386 11.86 -12.57 -6.51
CA GLY A 386 11.53 -11.14 -6.44
C GLY A 386 10.03 -10.81 -6.38
N ALA A 387 9.15 -11.82 -6.42
CA ALA A 387 7.71 -11.61 -6.23
C ALA A 387 7.41 -10.96 -4.87
N PHE A 388 6.34 -10.17 -4.80
CA PHE A 388 5.92 -9.47 -3.58
C PHE A 388 7.03 -8.62 -2.93
N GLN A 389 7.94 -8.04 -3.74
CA GLN A 389 8.98 -7.10 -3.29
C GLN A 389 9.81 -7.58 -2.07
N VAL A 390 10.00 -8.89 -1.90
CA VAL A 390 10.66 -9.49 -0.70
C VAL A 390 12.13 -9.09 -0.50
N THR A 391 12.71 -8.31 -1.41
CA THR A 391 14.01 -7.62 -1.25
C THR A 391 13.96 -6.54 -0.17
N ARG A 392 12.82 -5.86 0.00
CA ARG A 392 12.56 -4.79 0.97
C ARG A 392 12.39 -5.29 2.41
N MET A 393 12.44 -6.61 2.61
CA MET A 393 12.20 -7.22 3.91
C MET A 393 13.32 -6.89 4.91
N PRO A 394 13.00 -6.37 6.12
CA PRO A 394 13.97 -6.23 7.19
C PRO A 394 14.52 -7.60 7.62
N ALA A 395 15.85 -7.72 7.71
CA ALA A 395 16.47 -8.92 8.23
C ALA A 395 16.19 -9.07 9.74
N ALA A 396 16.12 -10.31 10.25
CA ALA A 396 15.87 -10.54 11.68
C ALA A 396 16.92 -9.85 12.61
N ALA A 397 18.16 -9.72 12.15
CA ALA A 397 19.21 -8.95 12.83
C ALA A 397 18.91 -7.44 12.86
N THR A 398 18.29 -6.91 11.80
CA THR A 398 17.82 -5.52 11.72
C THR A 398 16.73 -5.26 12.75
N THR A 399 15.70 -6.10 12.81
CA THR A 399 14.64 -6.00 13.83
C THR A 399 15.21 -6.11 15.25
N GLY A 400 16.13 -7.05 15.49
CA GLY A 400 16.80 -7.18 16.78
C GLY A 400 17.60 -5.93 17.17
N ALA A 401 18.32 -5.31 16.24
CA ALA A 401 19.07 -4.09 16.47
C ALA A 401 18.16 -2.87 16.73
N VAL A 402 17.04 -2.74 16.01
CA VAL A 402 16.04 -1.67 16.28
C VAL A 402 15.41 -1.86 17.67
N ALA A 403 15.00 -3.07 18.03
CA ALA A 403 14.47 -3.36 19.37
C ALA A 403 15.51 -3.10 20.48
N SER A 404 16.79 -3.38 20.22
CA SER A 404 17.90 -3.14 21.16
C SER A 404 18.13 -1.65 21.51
N THR A 405 17.61 -0.71 20.71
CA THR A 405 17.60 0.73 21.08
C THR A 405 16.61 1.07 22.20
N GLY A 406 15.74 0.12 22.58
CA GLY A 406 14.63 0.34 23.52
C GLY A 406 13.39 0.95 22.87
N LEU A 407 13.33 1.05 21.53
CA LEU A 407 12.18 1.56 20.79
C LEU A 407 10.95 0.64 20.98
N ARG A 408 9.83 1.21 21.44
CA ARG A 408 8.61 0.46 21.82
C ARG A 408 7.57 0.34 20.71
N LEU A 409 7.37 1.42 19.94
CA LEU A 409 6.36 1.53 18.89
C LEU A 409 6.92 2.29 17.70
N HIS A 410 6.75 1.72 16.52
CA HIS A 410 7.04 2.32 15.23
C HIS A 410 5.80 2.29 14.31
N MET A 411 5.49 3.42 13.68
CA MET A 411 4.48 3.55 12.63
C MET A 411 5.19 3.61 11.26
N GLY A 412 5.01 2.57 10.42
CA GLY A 412 5.61 2.46 9.08
C GLY A 412 4.61 2.67 7.94
N GLY A 413 5.12 2.94 6.75
CA GLY A 413 4.41 2.99 5.46
C GLY A 413 5.09 2.09 4.43
N HIS A 414 5.45 2.64 3.26
CA HIS A 414 6.31 2.09 2.19
C HIS A 414 5.74 0.89 1.42
N MET A 415 5.20 -0.10 2.12
CA MET A 415 4.57 -1.26 1.49
C MET A 415 3.11 -0.99 1.08
N HIS A 416 2.52 0.12 1.56
CA HIS A 416 1.11 0.47 1.47
C HIS A 416 0.17 -0.46 2.29
N PHE A 417 0.69 -1.13 3.31
CA PHE A 417 0.01 -2.26 3.98
C PHE A 417 -0.79 -1.86 5.23
N ASN A 418 -1.98 -2.42 5.39
CA ASN A 418 -2.60 -2.56 6.71
C ASN A 418 -2.12 -3.84 7.38
N GLY A 419 -1.21 -3.71 8.35
CA GLY A 419 -0.68 -4.84 9.11
C GLY A 419 -0.05 -4.43 10.43
N THR A 420 0.26 -5.39 11.27
CA THR A 420 1.03 -5.18 12.52
C THR A 420 1.80 -6.44 12.84
N ASN A 421 2.99 -6.30 13.42
CA ASN A 421 3.80 -7.39 13.93
C ASN A 421 4.57 -6.89 15.16
N ASP A 422 5.05 -7.81 15.99
CA ASP A 422 5.74 -7.49 17.24
C ASP A 422 6.90 -8.44 17.53
N TYR A 423 7.94 -7.91 18.15
CA TYR A 423 9.19 -8.60 18.43
C TYR A 423 9.62 -8.36 19.87
N GLN A 424 10.05 -9.43 20.54
CA GLN A 424 10.71 -9.35 21.85
C GLN A 424 12.12 -9.93 21.75
N ASP A 425 13.13 -9.19 22.23
CA ASP A 425 14.50 -9.70 22.31
C ASP A 425 14.76 -10.49 23.62
N SER A 426 15.93 -11.11 23.69
CA SER A 426 16.38 -11.92 24.83
C SER A 426 16.74 -11.11 26.08
N THR A 427 16.95 -9.79 25.95
CA THR A 427 17.15 -8.87 27.08
C THR A 427 15.82 -8.37 27.65
N GLY A 428 14.75 -8.48 26.86
CA GLY A 428 13.39 -8.14 27.22
C GLY A 428 12.87 -6.84 26.62
N ASN A 429 13.55 -6.19 25.66
CA ASN A 429 12.93 -5.11 24.91
C ASN A 429 11.75 -5.65 24.09
N TYR A 430 10.73 -4.82 23.87
CA TYR A 430 9.53 -5.17 23.11
C TYR A 430 9.22 -4.04 22.14
N LEU A 431 9.26 -4.36 20.84
CA LEU A 431 9.01 -3.46 19.74
C LEU A 431 7.76 -3.91 19.00
N VAL A 432 6.82 -3.01 18.77
CA VAL A 432 5.69 -3.19 17.86
C VAL A 432 5.88 -2.33 16.62
N ASN A 433 5.68 -2.93 15.45
CA ASN A 433 5.63 -2.22 14.17
C ASN A 433 4.22 -2.26 13.61
N VAL A 434 3.55 -1.11 13.56
CA VAL A 434 2.26 -0.94 12.90
C VAL A 434 2.52 -0.41 11.49
N GLN A 435 2.11 -1.17 10.48
CA GLN A 435 2.04 -0.66 9.12
C GLN A 435 0.74 0.14 8.96
N SER A 436 0.89 1.41 8.61
CA SER A 436 -0.21 2.23 8.11
C SER A 436 -0.46 1.86 6.65
N PRO A 437 -1.72 1.61 6.25
CA PRO A 437 -2.07 1.51 4.84
C PRO A 437 -1.92 2.87 4.14
N SER A 438 -1.73 2.82 2.83
CA SER A 438 -1.80 3.98 1.95
C SER A 438 -3.24 4.44 1.76
N LEU A 439 -3.42 5.74 1.49
CA LEU A 439 -4.70 6.30 1.03
C LEU A 439 -5.02 5.95 -0.44
N ALA A 440 -4.04 5.46 -1.20
CA ALA A 440 -4.08 5.27 -2.65
C ALA A 440 -4.22 3.79 -3.09
N VAL A 441 -4.65 2.88 -2.20
CA VAL A 441 -4.76 1.43 -2.47
C VAL A 441 -6.08 0.81 -1.98
N PHE A 442 -6.34 -0.47 -2.30
CA PHE A 442 -7.46 -1.19 -1.66
C PHE A 442 -7.25 -1.31 -0.16
N GLY A 443 -8.32 -1.09 0.61
CA GLY A 443 -8.23 -0.91 2.05
C GLY A 443 -7.75 0.49 2.44
N ALA A 444 -7.92 1.48 1.54
CA ALA A 444 -7.63 2.89 1.79
C ALA A 444 -8.15 3.31 3.17
N ALA A 445 -7.23 3.66 4.04
CA ALA A 445 -7.49 3.92 5.44
C ALA A 445 -6.35 4.72 6.07
N TYR A 446 -6.57 5.28 7.24
CA TYR A 446 -5.51 5.86 8.06
C TYR A 446 -5.54 5.27 9.48
N LYS A 447 -4.45 5.42 10.23
CA LYS A 447 -4.36 4.97 11.63
C LYS A 447 -4.64 6.13 12.59
N ILE A 448 -5.24 5.86 13.74
CA ILE A 448 -5.23 6.74 14.92
C ILE A 448 -4.54 5.98 16.04
N VAL A 449 -3.52 6.61 16.64
CA VAL A 449 -2.89 6.12 17.87
C VAL A 449 -3.33 7.04 19.01
N THR A 450 -3.95 6.47 20.04
CA THR A 450 -4.39 7.19 21.24
C THR A 450 -3.57 6.73 22.44
N VAL A 451 -2.94 7.66 23.16
CA VAL A 451 -2.20 7.36 24.39
C VAL A 451 -3.19 7.17 25.54
N LEU A 452 -3.21 5.96 26.11
CA LEU A 452 -4.07 5.63 27.25
C LEU A 452 -3.35 5.90 28.58
N ASP A 453 -2.10 5.41 28.69
CA ASP A 453 -1.19 5.65 29.81
C ASP A 453 0.29 5.48 29.36
N GLN A 454 1.25 5.44 30.29
CA GLN A 454 2.70 5.33 29.99
C GLN A 454 3.14 3.94 29.48
N ASP A 455 2.29 2.92 29.61
CA ASP A 455 2.53 1.56 29.15
C ASP A 455 1.50 1.11 28.10
N LYS A 456 0.49 1.93 27.76
CA LYS A 456 -0.61 1.55 26.86
C LYS A 456 -0.98 2.59 25.81
N VAL A 457 -1.18 2.11 24.59
CA VAL A 457 -1.82 2.86 23.50
C VAL A 457 -2.93 2.02 22.85
N ASP A 458 -4.00 2.68 22.42
CA ASP A 458 -5.00 2.10 21.51
C ASP A 458 -4.67 2.51 20.07
N VAL A 459 -4.70 1.55 19.15
CA VAL A 459 -4.48 1.75 17.73
C VAL A 459 -5.77 1.40 16.99
N GLN A 460 -6.31 2.34 16.22
CA GLN A 460 -7.51 2.16 15.41
C GLN A 460 -7.21 2.44 13.94
N THR A 461 -7.75 1.61 13.07
CA THR A 461 -7.80 1.83 11.62
C THR A 461 -9.13 2.46 11.23
N VAL A 462 -9.08 3.51 10.40
CA VAL A 462 -10.25 4.23 9.92
C VAL A 462 -10.29 4.12 8.40
N GLY A 463 -11.19 3.25 7.90
CA GLY A 463 -11.39 3.02 6.47
C GLY A 463 -12.12 4.16 5.77
N LEU A 464 -11.70 4.48 4.55
CA LEU A 464 -12.20 5.58 3.73
C LEU A 464 -13.10 5.04 2.62
N ASP A 465 -14.15 4.30 2.99
CA ASP A 465 -15.08 3.69 2.04
C ASP A 465 -15.83 4.75 1.20
N VAL A 466 -16.05 5.96 1.75
CA VAL A 466 -16.73 7.09 1.09
C VAL A 466 -15.84 8.32 1.05
N VAL A 467 -15.37 8.68 -0.15
CA VAL A 467 -14.58 9.89 -0.42
C VAL A 467 -15.41 10.85 -1.28
N LYS A 468 -15.42 12.15 -0.94
CA LYS A 468 -16.14 13.15 -1.74
C LYS A 468 -15.33 13.53 -2.98
N GLY A 469 -15.89 13.30 -4.17
CA GLY A 469 -15.30 13.71 -5.45
C GLY A 469 -14.45 12.67 -6.16
N TYR A 470 -14.27 11.46 -5.60
CA TYR A 470 -13.47 10.38 -6.21
C TYR A 470 -13.87 10.02 -7.65
N ASN A 471 -15.11 10.27 -8.04
CA ASN A 471 -15.64 9.99 -9.38
C ASN A 471 -15.70 11.24 -10.30
N GLU A 472 -15.14 12.38 -9.89
CA GLU A 472 -15.11 13.61 -10.70
C GLU A 472 -14.30 13.42 -12.00
N LEU A 473 -13.31 12.53 -11.99
CA LEU A 473 -12.38 12.27 -13.09
C LEU A 473 -12.86 11.19 -14.08
N PHE A 474 -13.88 10.39 -13.71
CA PHE A 474 -14.42 9.31 -14.55
C PHE A 474 -14.83 9.74 -15.97
N PRO A 475 -15.36 10.96 -16.23
CA PRO A 475 -15.64 11.44 -17.58
C PRO A 475 -14.40 11.58 -18.48
N TYR A 476 -13.19 11.63 -17.92
CA TYR A 476 -11.93 11.68 -18.68
C TYR A 476 -11.40 10.28 -18.97
N TYR A 477 -11.45 9.37 -17.98
CA TYR A 477 -11.14 7.95 -18.19
C TYR A 477 -12.10 7.29 -19.20
N GLN A 478 -13.33 7.78 -19.34
CA GLN A 478 -14.24 7.40 -20.43
C GLN A 478 -13.62 7.68 -21.81
N VAL A 479 -12.98 8.83 -22.02
CA VAL A 479 -12.39 9.21 -23.31
C VAL A 479 -11.16 8.35 -23.63
N GLU A 480 -10.36 8.01 -22.60
CA GLU A 480 -9.28 7.02 -22.72
C GLU A 480 -9.82 5.64 -23.13
N TYR A 481 -10.86 5.16 -22.43
CA TYR A 481 -11.49 3.88 -22.75
C TYR A 481 -11.99 3.85 -24.19
N ASP A 482 -12.74 4.88 -24.61
CA ASP A 482 -13.30 4.97 -25.97
C ASP A 482 -12.20 5.05 -27.03
N TYR A 483 -11.10 5.77 -26.76
CA TYR A 483 -9.91 5.78 -27.60
C TYR A 483 -9.27 4.39 -27.72
N LEU A 484 -9.00 3.72 -26.60
CA LEU A 484 -8.35 2.40 -26.57
C LEU A 484 -9.21 1.32 -27.23
N GLN A 485 -10.54 1.37 -27.10
CA GLN A 485 -11.45 0.45 -27.80
C GLN A 485 -11.54 0.73 -29.31
N GLY A 486 -11.49 2.00 -29.72
CA GLY A 486 -11.49 2.41 -31.13
C GLY A 486 -10.16 2.16 -31.85
N SER A 487 -9.03 2.16 -31.13
CA SER A 487 -7.70 1.97 -31.73
C SER A 487 -7.41 0.53 -32.12
N THR A 488 -6.86 0.35 -33.32
CA THR A 488 -6.35 -0.92 -33.85
C THR A 488 -4.84 -1.10 -33.66
N ALA A 489 -4.15 -0.13 -33.07
CA ALA A 489 -2.71 -0.21 -32.84
C ALA A 489 -2.41 -1.21 -31.71
N THR A 490 -1.48 -2.15 -31.94
CA THR A 490 -1.16 -3.22 -30.97
C THR A 490 -0.79 -2.70 -29.59
N ALA A 491 -0.12 -1.55 -29.52
CA ALA A 491 0.26 -0.89 -28.27
C ALA A 491 -0.94 -0.35 -27.46
N ASP A 492 -2.01 0.08 -28.13
CA ASP A 492 -3.25 0.55 -27.49
C ASP A 492 -4.16 -0.63 -27.13
N VAL A 493 -4.24 -1.64 -27.99
CA VAL A 493 -4.99 -2.89 -27.73
C VAL A 493 -4.46 -3.59 -26.48
N ALA A 494 -3.15 -3.56 -26.25
CA ALA A 494 -2.51 -4.09 -25.04
C ALA A 494 -2.86 -3.32 -23.75
N LYS A 495 -3.39 -2.09 -23.85
CA LYS A 495 -3.74 -1.22 -22.71
C LYS A 495 -5.22 -1.26 -22.33
N ARG A 496 -6.05 -2.02 -23.05
CA ARG A 496 -7.50 -2.09 -22.80
C ARG A 496 -7.82 -2.66 -21.41
N TRP A 497 -8.53 -1.88 -20.60
CA TRP A 497 -8.96 -2.22 -19.24
C TRP A 497 -10.48 -2.39 -19.13
N ASN A 498 -10.97 -2.94 -18.01
CA ASN A 498 -12.40 -3.20 -17.81
C ASN A 498 -13.16 -1.93 -17.41
N ARG A 499 -14.13 -1.50 -18.25
CA ARG A 499 -14.95 -0.31 -18.04
C ARG A 499 -15.65 -0.23 -16.67
N SER A 500 -16.04 -1.37 -16.10
CA SER A 500 -16.97 -1.40 -14.94
C SER A 500 -16.45 -0.70 -13.68
N ILE A 501 -15.15 -0.40 -13.60
CA ILE A 501 -14.58 0.44 -12.54
C ILE A 501 -15.14 1.86 -12.51
N LEU A 502 -15.53 2.42 -13.68
CA LEU A 502 -16.19 3.73 -13.76
C LEU A 502 -17.67 3.68 -13.34
N ASP A 503 -18.19 2.50 -13.01
CA ASP A 503 -19.55 2.31 -12.51
C ASP A 503 -19.59 2.14 -10.99
N SER A 504 -18.45 2.17 -10.28
CA SER A 504 -18.39 2.07 -8.82
C SER A 504 -19.21 3.14 -8.09
N LYS A 505 -19.77 2.80 -6.93
CA LYS A 505 -20.64 3.65 -6.11
C LYS A 505 -19.94 4.25 -4.89
N SER A 506 -18.81 3.68 -4.48
CA SER A 506 -17.99 4.14 -3.35
C SER A 506 -16.49 4.09 -3.67
N TYR A 507 -15.66 4.73 -2.83
CA TYR A 507 -14.20 4.67 -2.99
C TYR A 507 -13.65 3.30 -2.56
N GLY A 508 -14.30 2.64 -1.59
CA GLY A 508 -14.03 1.23 -1.28
C GLY A 508 -14.27 0.32 -2.49
N GLU A 509 -15.35 0.51 -3.25
CA GLU A 509 -15.66 -0.28 -4.45
C GLU A 509 -14.71 0.04 -5.62
N PHE A 510 -14.36 1.32 -5.81
CA PHE A 510 -13.39 1.75 -6.82
C PHE A 510 -12.00 1.15 -6.55
N THR A 511 -11.45 1.35 -5.34
CA THR A 511 -10.14 0.79 -4.96
C THR A 511 -10.12 -0.74 -4.99
N ARG A 512 -11.23 -1.40 -4.63
CA ARG A 512 -11.40 -2.86 -4.77
C ARG A 512 -11.29 -3.34 -6.21
N THR A 513 -11.99 -2.67 -7.13
CA THR A 513 -11.99 -3.02 -8.56
C THR A 513 -10.63 -2.69 -9.20
N TYR A 514 -10.02 -1.57 -8.82
CA TYR A 514 -8.65 -1.22 -9.21
C TYR A 514 -7.67 -2.32 -8.82
N PHE A 515 -7.71 -2.80 -7.59
CA PHE A 515 -6.75 -3.79 -7.11
C PHE A 515 -6.96 -5.20 -7.70
N GLY A 516 -8.19 -5.53 -8.08
CA GLY A 516 -8.51 -6.71 -8.89
C GLY A 516 -7.94 -6.60 -10.31
N GLU A 517 -8.09 -5.45 -10.96
CA GLU A 517 -7.49 -5.17 -12.28
C GLU A 517 -5.96 -5.13 -12.23
N LEU A 518 -5.35 -4.52 -11.20
CA LEU A 518 -3.90 -4.55 -10.95
C LEU A 518 -3.38 -5.98 -10.81
N SER A 519 -4.12 -6.82 -10.08
CA SER A 519 -3.81 -8.24 -9.97
C SER A 519 -3.84 -8.91 -11.35
N ARG A 520 -4.92 -8.71 -12.12
CA ARG A 520 -5.14 -9.28 -13.46
C ARG A 520 -4.08 -8.84 -14.49
N LEU A 521 -3.78 -7.56 -14.55
CA LEU A 521 -2.90 -6.94 -15.54
C LEU A 521 -1.43 -7.17 -15.21
N ARG A 522 -1.06 -7.09 -13.93
CA ARG A 522 0.33 -7.09 -13.47
C ARG A 522 0.69 -8.26 -12.56
N PHE A 523 0.14 -8.37 -11.35
CA PHE A 523 0.66 -9.34 -10.36
C PHE A 523 0.58 -10.79 -10.82
N MET A 524 -0.46 -11.17 -11.57
CA MET A 524 -0.57 -12.51 -12.17
C MET A 524 0.53 -12.81 -13.20
N ASN A 525 1.17 -11.80 -13.80
CA ASN A 525 2.36 -11.94 -14.64
C ASN A 525 3.65 -11.88 -13.81
N ASP A 526 3.78 -10.89 -12.92
CA ASP A 526 5.00 -10.61 -12.17
C ASP A 526 5.32 -11.72 -11.15
N TYR A 527 4.32 -12.22 -10.43
CA TYR A 527 4.53 -13.02 -9.21
C TYR A 527 4.26 -14.53 -9.37
N TRP A 528 3.33 -14.93 -10.24
CA TRP A 528 2.85 -16.31 -10.29
C TRP A 528 3.60 -17.17 -11.34
N PRO A 529 4.02 -18.41 -11.00
CA PRO A 529 4.42 -19.42 -11.99
C PRO A 529 3.35 -19.67 -13.05
N CYS A 530 3.72 -20.17 -14.23
CA CYS A 530 2.85 -20.23 -15.41
C CYS A 530 1.58 -21.06 -15.14
N GLU A 531 1.76 -22.28 -14.66
CA GLU A 531 0.72 -23.26 -14.36
C GLU A 531 -0.13 -22.84 -13.15
N MET A 532 0.47 -22.13 -12.18
CA MET A 532 -0.26 -21.57 -11.05
C MET A 532 -1.10 -20.36 -11.45
N LYS A 533 -0.60 -19.52 -12.37
CA LYS A 533 -1.35 -18.42 -12.99
C LYS A 533 -2.54 -18.96 -13.76
N GLU A 534 -2.33 -19.98 -14.60
CA GLU A 534 -3.41 -20.63 -15.37
C GLU A 534 -4.52 -21.11 -14.43
N ALA A 535 -4.18 -21.89 -13.40
CA ALA A 535 -5.16 -22.38 -12.42
C ALA A 535 -5.84 -21.24 -11.62
N ALA A 536 -5.09 -20.21 -11.20
CA ALA A 536 -5.65 -19.10 -10.43
C ALA A 536 -6.56 -18.18 -11.25
N MET A 537 -6.36 -18.07 -12.57
CA MET A 537 -7.16 -17.23 -13.48
C MET A 537 -8.30 -17.98 -14.18
N ALA A 538 -8.28 -19.32 -14.20
CA ALA A 538 -9.30 -20.14 -14.87
C ALA A 538 -10.31 -20.82 -13.93
N LEU A 539 -9.94 -21.09 -12.66
CA LEU A 539 -10.78 -21.84 -11.73
C LEU A 539 -11.62 -20.94 -10.82
N ASP A 540 -12.90 -21.29 -10.63
CA ASP A 540 -13.69 -20.79 -9.50
C ASP A 540 -13.39 -21.60 -8.21
N ALA A 541 -13.81 -21.09 -7.05
CA ALA A 541 -13.54 -21.76 -5.76
C ALA A 541 -14.25 -23.12 -5.60
N ARG A 542 -15.33 -23.37 -6.35
CA ARG A 542 -16.04 -24.68 -6.36
C ARG A 542 -15.19 -25.70 -7.11
N GLN A 543 -14.67 -25.35 -8.28
CA GLN A 543 -13.73 -26.15 -9.05
C GLN A 543 -12.43 -26.38 -8.26
N MET A 544 -11.92 -25.38 -7.54
CA MET A 544 -10.78 -25.55 -6.63
C MET A 544 -11.07 -26.55 -5.50
N LEU A 545 -12.25 -26.49 -4.87
CA LEU A 545 -12.63 -27.45 -3.83
C LEU A 545 -12.77 -28.86 -4.40
N ILE A 546 -13.36 -29.04 -5.59
CA ILE A 546 -13.45 -30.34 -6.26
C ILE A 546 -12.07 -30.87 -6.65
N LEU A 547 -11.19 -30.02 -7.21
CA LEU A 547 -9.84 -30.39 -7.62
C LEU A 547 -8.94 -30.74 -6.41
N SER A 548 -9.17 -30.14 -5.25
CA SER A 548 -8.54 -30.56 -3.99
C SER A 548 -8.90 -32.00 -3.58
N GLN A 549 -10.08 -32.49 -4.00
CA GLN A 549 -10.59 -33.85 -3.74
C GLN A 549 -10.41 -34.82 -4.92
N LEU A 550 -9.88 -34.36 -6.05
CA LEU A 550 -9.73 -35.19 -7.26
C LEU A 550 -8.65 -36.27 -7.05
N GLN A 551 -9.00 -37.49 -7.44
CA GLN A 551 -8.10 -38.63 -7.48
C GLN A 551 -8.24 -39.24 -8.87
N THR A 552 -7.25 -39.03 -9.74
CA THR A 552 -7.27 -39.52 -11.12
C THR A 552 -5.92 -40.08 -11.54
N LYS A 553 -5.92 -40.85 -12.63
CA LYS A 553 -4.73 -41.22 -13.40
C LYS A 553 -4.66 -40.52 -14.76
N VAL A 554 -5.68 -39.75 -15.14
CA VAL A 554 -5.68 -38.95 -16.37
C VAL A 554 -4.65 -37.83 -16.23
N THR A 555 -3.79 -37.66 -17.23
CA THR A 555 -2.68 -36.70 -17.20
C THR A 555 -3.03 -35.35 -17.82
N LEU A 556 -2.25 -34.31 -17.54
CA LEU A 556 -2.42 -32.98 -18.15
C LEU A 556 -2.43 -33.04 -19.69
N ALA A 557 -1.58 -33.89 -20.28
CA ALA A 557 -1.50 -34.13 -21.72
C ALA A 557 -2.83 -34.63 -22.33
N GLN A 558 -3.73 -35.21 -21.53
CA GLN A 558 -5.02 -35.75 -21.94
C GLN A 558 -6.19 -34.75 -21.75
N LEU A 559 -5.98 -33.61 -21.07
CA LEU A 559 -7.05 -32.63 -20.80
C LEU A 559 -7.73 -32.11 -22.08
N LYS A 560 -6.94 -31.91 -23.15
CA LYS A 560 -7.42 -31.53 -24.49
C LYS A 560 -8.52 -32.47 -25.03
N ASP A 561 -8.50 -33.74 -24.64
CA ASP A 561 -9.41 -34.79 -25.13
C ASP A 561 -10.68 -34.89 -24.25
N ASN A 562 -10.78 -34.09 -23.18
CA ASN A 562 -11.95 -34.00 -22.28
C ASN A 562 -12.14 -32.57 -21.71
N ALA A 563 -11.99 -31.55 -22.56
CA ALA A 563 -11.95 -30.13 -22.18
C ALA A 563 -13.25 -29.57 -21.54
N GLY A 564 -14.34 -30.34 -21.50
CA GLY A 564 -15.60 -29.96 -20.87
C GLY A 564 -15.63 -30.13 -19.34
N VAL A 565 -14.63 -30.78 -18.73
CA VAL A 565 -14.61 -31.06 -17.28
C VAL A 565 -13.85 -29.99 -16.48
N LEU A 566 -12.75 -29.47 -17.03
CA LEU A 566 -11.85 -28.52 -16.35
C LEU A 566 -11.30 -27.49 -17.35
N PRO A 567 -11.29 -26.18 -17.02
CA PRO A 567 -10.78 -25.12 -17.89
C PRO A 567 -9.24 -24.99 -17.80
N LEU A 568 -8.52 -26.12 -17.83
CA LEU A 568 -7.06 -26.18 -17.69
C LEU A 568 -6.42 -26.87 -18.90
N THR A 569 -5.19 -26.50 -19.22
CA THR A 569 -4.40 -27.10 -20.31
C THR A 569 -3.09 -27.71 -19.79
N ALA A 570 -2.22 -28.11 -20.72
CA ALA A 570 -0.82 -28.46 -20.44
C ALA A 570 0.16 -27.40 -20.99
N SER A 571 -0.31 -26.17 -21.28
CA SER A 571 0.49 -25.15 -21.98
C SER A 571 1.75 -24.71 -21.22
N CYS A 572 1.70 -24.74 -19.89
CA CYS A 572 2.82 -24.45 -19.00
C CYS A 572 3.69 -25.67 -18.65
N ALA A 573 3.43 -26.84 -19.24
CA ALA A 573 4.09 -28.10 -18.91
C ALA A 573 5.01 -28.60 -20.04
N ALA A 574 6.11 -29.25 -19.65
CA ALA A 574 7.04 -29.89 -20.56
C ALA A 574 6.51 -31.27 -21.01
N LYS A 575 6.60 -31.55 -22.31
CA LYS A 575 6.20 -32.84 -22.90
C LYS A 575 7.06 -33.98 -22.37
N GLY A 576 6.46 -34.90 -21.62
CA GLY A 576 7.11 -36.10 -21.10
C GLY A 576 6.74 -37.36 -21.86
N THR A 577 7.49 -38.44 -21.59
CA THR A 577 7.16 -39.79 -22.06
C THR A 577 6.14 -40.42 -21.10
N PRO A 578 4.99 -40.93 -21.57
CA PRO A 578 4.03 -41.63 -20.72
C PRO A 578 4.67 -42.79 -19.95
N SER A 579 4.45 -42.85 -18.64
CA SER A 579 4.92 -43.95 -17.79
C SER A 579 3.86 -44.32 -16.75
N GLY A 580 3.67 -45.62 -16.52
CA GLY A 580 2.60 -46.16 -15.68
C GLY A 580 1.38 -46.67 -16.48
N THR A 581 0.28 -46.94 -15.78
CA THR A 581 -0.94 -47.50 -16.36
C THR A 581 -1.74 -46.43 -17.10
N VAL A 582 -1.80 -46.53 -18.43
CA VAL A 582 -2.64 -45.65 -19.27
C VAL A 582 -4.13 -45.84 -18.92
N VAL A 583 -4.83 -44.73 -18.71
CA VAL A 583 -6.30 -44.66 -18.61
C VAL A 583 -6.87 -43.80 -19.73
N ALA A 584 -8.13 -44.01 -20.10
CA ALA A 584 -8.81 -43.19 -21.11
C ALA A 584 -9.11 -41.78 -20.55
N ALA A 585 -9.00 -40.74 -21.38
CA ALA A 585 -9.28 -39.35 -20.98
C ALA A 585 -10.72 -39.13 -20.47
N SER A 586 -11.67 -39.95 -20.94
CA SER A 586 -13.05 -39.98 -20.48
C SER A 586 -13.22 -40.41 -19.01
N GLN A 587 -12.24 -41.09 -18.41
CA GLN A 587 -12.26 -41.46 -17.00
C GLN A 587 -12.32 -40.23 -16.07
N LEU A 588 -11.74 -39.11 -16.50
CA LEU A 588 -11.75 -37.84 -15.75
C LEU A 588 -13.18 -37.37 -15.40
N THR A 589 -14.16 -37.66 -16.26
CA THR A 589 -15.56 -37.28 -16.02
C THR A 589 -16.17 -38.04 -14.83
N ALA A 590 -15.79 -39.31 -14.64
CA ALA A 590 -16.21 -40.11 -13.49
C ALA A 590 -15.42 -39.70 -12.23
N ASP A 591 -14.09 -39.57 -12.35
CA ASP A 591 -13.21 -39.17 -11.25
C ASP A 591 -13.61 -37.79 -10.68
N TRP A 592 -14.08 -36.88 -11.54
CA TRP A 592 -14.60 -35.56 -11.19
C TRP A 592 -15.98 -35.59 -10.51
N ALA A 593 -16.87 -36.50 -10.91
CA ALA A 593 -18.15 -36.70 -10.22
C ALA A 593 -17.92 -37.23 -8.79
N ASP A 594 -17.03 -38.20 -8.64
CA ASP A 594 -16.59 -38.74 -7.34
C ASP A 594 -15.90 -37.66 -6.47
N ALA A 595 -15.08 -36.80 -7.07
CA ALA A 595 -14.47 -35.65 -6.41
C ALA A 595 -15.52 -34.61 -5.97
N THR A 596 -16.55 -34.40 -6.79
CA THR A 596 -17.68 -33.50 -6.48
C THR A 596 -18.46 -34.01 -5.27
N ALA A 597 -18.73 -35.32 -5.20
CA ALA A 597 -19.38 -35.95 -4.05
C ALA A 597 -18.53 -35.95 -2.76
N ARG A 598 -17.21 -35.77 -2.86
CA ARG A 598 -16.32 -35.50 -1.71
C ARG A 598 -16.33 -34.03 -1.30
N ALA A 599 -16.23 -33.12 -2.27
CA ALA A 599 -16.26 -31.68 -2.05
C ALA A 599 -17.59 -31.21 -1.41
N ASP A 600 -18.72 -31.77 -1.84
CA ASP A 600 -20.03 -31.44 -1.28
C ASP A 600 -20.18 -31.87 0.19
N LYS A 601 -19.58 -33.01 0.57
CA LYS A 601 -19.52 -33.45 1.97
C LYS A 601 -18.67 -32.51 2.82
N LEU A 602 -17.57 -31.98 2.29
CA LEU A 602 -16.75 -30.99 3.01
C LEU A 602 -17.48 -29.66 3.19
N ALA A 603 -18.17 -29.15 2.16
CA ALA A 603 -18.99 -27.96 2.27
C ALA A 603 -20.14 -28.16 3.28
N THR A 604 -20.89 -29.25 3.16
CA THR A 604 -22.02 -29.59 4.03
C THR A 604 -21.61 -29.77 5.49
N ALA A 605 -20.45 -30.39 5.75
CA ALA A 605 -19.90 -30.53 7.10
C ALA A 605 -19.54 -29.19 7.76
N ALA A 606 -19.29 -28.14 6.96
CA ALA A 606 -19.08 -26.76 7.42
C ALA A 606 -20.37 -25.91 7.42
N GLY A 607 -21.54 -26.49 7.12
CA GLY A 607 -22.81 -25.77 7.01
C GLY A 607 -22.97 -24.94 5.73
N LEU A 608 -22.15 -25.20 4.71
CA LEU A 608 -22.12 -24.50 3.42
C LEU A 608 -22.63 -25.40 2.29
N LYS A 609 -23.03 -24.82 1.16
CA LYS A 609 -23.36 -25.57 -0.07
C LYS A 609 -22.19 -25.50 -1.05
N LEU A 610 -21.89 -26.59 -1.76
CA LEU A 610 -20.81 -26.60 -2.75
C LEU A 610 -21.02 -25.55 -3.86
N ASP A 611 -22.26 -25.37 -4.34
CA ASP A 611 -22.57 -24.43 -5.43
C ASP A 611 -22.41 -22.96 -5.02
N ASP A 612 -22.50 -22.62 -3.73
CA ASP A 612 -22.21 -21.25 -3.26
C ASP A 612 -20.74 -20.86 -3.45
N PHE A 613 -19.81 -21.82 -3.58
CA PHE A 613 -18.39 -21.53 -3.83
C PHE A 613 -18.15 -20.97 -5.24
N ALA A 614 -19.02 -21.26 -6.22
CA ALA A 614 -18.87 -20.73 -7.59
C ALA A 614 -19.06 -19.20 -7.67
N LYS A 615 -19.58 -18.57 -6.59
CA LYS A 615 -19.67 -17.11 -6.44
C LYS A 615 -18.28 -16.46 -6.27
N ILE A 616 -17.30 -17.20 -5.75
CA ILE A 616 -15.90 -16.80 -5.74
C ILE A 616 -15.32 -17.22 -7.10
N SER A 617 -15.48 -16.35 -8.09
CA SER A 617 -14.88 -16.51 -9.41
C SER A 617 -13.34 -16.45 -9.33
N ALA A 618 -12.65 -16.81 -10.42
CA ALA A 618 -11.20 -16.67 -10.51
C ALA A 618 -10.72 -15.23 -10.22
N TYR A 619 -11.44 -14.22 -10.72
CA TYR A 619 -11.19 -12.80 -10.46
C TYR A 619 -11.30 -12.46 -8.98
N GLU A 620 -12.37 -12.93 -8.33
CA GLU A 620 -12.53 -12.74 -6.88
C GLU A 620 -11.44 -13.50 -6.10
N PHE A 621 -11.03 -14.70 -6.52
CA PHE A 621 -9.96 -15.46 -5.86
C PHE A 621 -8.61 -14.76 -5.88
N TYR A 622 -8.07 -14.42 -7.06
CA TYR A 622 -6.76 -13.76 -7.10
C TYR A 622 -6.84 -12.32 -6.58
N GLY A 623 -7.99 -11.65 -6.73
CA GLY A 623 -8.25 -10.37 -6.10
C GLY A 623 -8.20 -10.46 -4.57
N ASP A 624 -8.91 -11.41 -3.97
CA ASP A 624 -8.93 -11.66 -2.52
C ASP A 624 -7.54 -12.05 -1.99
N PHE A 625 -6.78 -12.85 -2.73
CA PHE A 625 -5.41 -13.21 -2.34
C PHE A 625 -4.52 -11.96 -2.22
N HIS A 626 -4.36 -11.19 -3.30
CA HIS A 626 -3.49 -10.01 -3.26
C HIS A 626 -4.05 -8.91 -2.35
N ARG A 627 -5.38 -8.77 -2.22
CA ARG A 627 -5.99 -7.83 -1.27
C ARG A 627 -5.74 -8.24 0.18
N THR A 628 -5.71 -9.54 0.52
CA THR A 628 -5.32 -10.01 1.87
C THR A 628 -3.84 -9.73 2.15
N VAL A 629 -2.97 -9.94 1.15
CA VAL A 629 -1.53 -9.66 1.25
C VAL A 629 -1.24 -8.20 1.64
N TYR A 630 -2.03 -7.23 1.15
CA TYR A 630 -1.83 -5.81 1.43
C TYR A 630 -2.71 -5.27 2.58
N ALA A 631 -3.97 -5.68 2.69
CA ALA A 631 -4.95 -5.00 3.54
C ALA A 631 -5.35 -5.75 4.83
N GLY A 632 -4.83 -6.96 5.08
CA GLY A 632 -5.04 -7.69 6.34
C GLY A 632 -6.53 -7.89 6.69
N GLU A 633 -6.94 -7.55 7.92
CA GLU A 633 -8.34 -7.67 8.36
C GLU A 633 -9.34 -6.83 7.52
N LEU A 634 -8.90 -5.76 6.85
CA LEU A 634 -9.77 -4.98 5.94
C LEU A 634 -10.19 -5.81 4.72
N ALA A 635 -9.31 -6.69 4.22
CA ALA A 635 -9.68 -7.63 3.16
C ALA A 635 -10.69 -8.67 3.66
N LEU A 636 -10.49 -9.21 4.87
CA LEU A 636 -11.42 -10.16 5.48
C LEU A 636 -12.79 -9.53 5.75
N ARG A 637 -12.82 -8.22 6.05
CA ARG A 637 -14.04 -7.41 6.18
C ARG A 637 -14.80 -7.27 4.85
N ASP A 638 -14.10 -7.05 3.73
CA ASP A 638 -14.68 -7.04 2.37
C ASP A 638 -15.22 -8.41 1.95
N MET A 639 -14.47 -9.48 2.23
CA MET A 639 -14.88 -10.85 1.93
C MET A 639 -16.20 -11.23 2.63
N GLY A 640 -16.36 -10.80 3.88
CA GLY A 640 -17.51 -11.12 4.72
C GLY A 640 -17.53 -12.56 5.23
N ALA A 641 -18.37 -12.81 6.24
CA ALA A 641 -18.34 -14.05 7.02
C ALA A 641 -18.55 -15.33 6.17
N GLN A 642 -19.45 -15.30 5.17
CA GLN A 642 -19.71 -16.45 4.29
C GLN A 642 -18.46 -16.83 3.49
N ARG A 643 -17.78 -15.84 2.89
CA ARG A 643 -16.61 -16.08 2.05
C ARG A 643 -15.39 -16.50 2.87
N VAL A 644 -15.21 -15.90 4.05
CA VAL A 644 -14.19 -16.33 5.02
C VAL A 644 -14.41 -17.78 5.46
N ALA A 645 -15.67 -18.21 5.67
CA ALA A 645 -15.98 -19.61 5.96
C ALA A 645 -15.70 -20.55 4.77
N GLN A 646 -16.00 -20.13 3.54
CA GLN A 646 -15.66 -20.88 2.32
C GLN A 646 -14.13 -21.05 2.17
N TYR A 647 -13.34 -20.00 2.44
CA TYR A 647 -11.89 -20.10 2.45
C TYR A 647 -11.35 -21.04 3.54
N LYS A 648 -11.95 -21.05 4.75
CA LYS A 648 -11.58 -22.04 5.79
C LYS A 648 -11.78 -23.49 5.33
N VAL A 649 -12.83 -23.78 4.57
CA VAL A 649 -13.03 -25.13 3.99
C VAL A 649 -11.92 -25.46 2.99
N LEU A 650 -11.60 -24.55 2.06
CA LEU A 650 -10.51 -24.75 1.10
C LEU A 650 -9.15 -24.98 1.78
N MET A 651 -8.82 -24.20 2.80
CA MET A 651 -7.59 -24.33 3.59
C MET A 651 -7.48 -25.70 4.28
N GLY A 652 -8.61 -26.31 4.66
CA GLY A 652 -8.67 -27.64 5.27
C GLY A 652 -8.80 -28.81 4.29
N ALA A 653 -9.08 -28.57 3.00
CA ALA A 653 -9.47 -29.62 2.05
C ALA A 653 -8.30 -30.42 1.46
N PHE A 654 -7.10 -29.85 1.40
CA PHE A 654 -5.97 -30.45 0.67
C PHE A 654 -5.40 -31.71 1.35
N PRO A 655 -4.92 -32.72 0.58
CA PRO A 655 -4.28 -33.91 1.13
C PRO A 655 -3.16 -33.60 2.13
N ALA A 656 -3.06 -34.40 3.20
CA ALA A 656 -2.00 -34.26 4.21
C ALA A 656 -0.60 -34.31 3.58
N SER A 657 -0.39 -35.25 2.65
CA SER A 657 0.79 -35.32 1.79
C SER A 657 0.34 -35.43 0.32
N PRO A 658 0.29 -34.33 -0.43
CA PRO A 658 0.04 -34.36 -1.88
C PRO A 658 1.16 -35.13 -2.60
N ALA A 659 0.86 -35.70 -3.77
CA ALA A 659 1.89 -36.32 -4.60
C ALA A 659 2.96 -35.29 -5.01
N ALA A 660 4.20 -35.76 -5.22
CA ALA A 660 5.27 -34.94 -5.74
C ALA A 660 5.05 -34.63 -7.23
N ILE A 661 5.32 -33.40 -7.64
CA ILE A 661 5.26 -32.98 -9.05
C ILE A 661 6.45 -33.59 -9.80
N VAL A 662 6.17 -34.39 -10.83
CA VAL A 662 7.19 -34.85 -11.78
C VAL A 662 7.61 -33.67 -12.65
N LYS A 663 8.91 -33.41 -12.77
CA LYS A 663 9.48 -32.30 -13.55
C LYS A 663 10.37 -32.78 -14.69
N ILE A 664 10.54 -31.94 -15.71
CA ILE A 664 11.50 -32.10 -16.81
C ILE A 664 12.24 -30.77 -16.93
N GLY A 665 13.49 -30.73 -16.45
CA GLY A 665 14.12 -29.46 -16.10
C GLY A 665 13.33 -28.76 -14.99
N ASP A 666 13.15 -27.44 -15.08
CA ASP A 666 12.43 -26.66 -14.08
C ASP A 666 10.89 -26.77 -14.19
N LEU A 667 10.39 -27.14 -15.37
CA LEU A 667 8.96 -27.21 -15.69
C LEU A 667 8.30 -28.50 -15.17
N PRO A 668 7.01 -28.48 -14.79
CA PRO A 668 6.24 -29.69 -14.55
C PRO A 668 6.09 -30.50 -15.84
N SER A 669 6.03 -31.84 -15.74
CA SER A 669 5.72 -32.69 -16.90
C SER A 669 4.22 -32.71 -17.18
N ASP A 670 3.84 -32.74 -18.46
CA ASP A 670 2.46 -32.99 -18.90
C ASP A 670 1.94 -34.41 -18.57
N GLN A 671 2.82 -35.30 -18.12
CA GLN A 671 2.50 -36.65 -17.65
C GLN A 671 2.13 -36.72 -16.16
N ASN A 672 2.12 -35.60 -15.43
CA ASN A 672 1.50 -35.56 -14.10
C ASN A 672 -0.02 -35.82 -14.22
N PRO A 673 -0.63 -36.62 -13.31
CA PRO A 673 -2.08 -36.66 -13.18
C PRO A 673 -2.65 -35.27 -12.87
N VAL A 674 -3.82 -34.95 -13.42
CA VAL A 674 -4.40 -33.58 -13.43
C VAL A 674 -4.46 -32.94 -12.04
N ASN A 675 -4.72 -33.71 -10.98
CA ASN A 675 -4.83 -33.20 -9.62
C ASN A 675 -3.49 -32.83 -8.95
N VAL A 676 -2.35 -33.33 -9.44
CA VAL A 676 -1.08 -33.31 -8.67
C VAL A 676 -0.50 -31.90 -8.54
N LEU A 677 -0.42 -31.13 -9.62
CA LEU A 677 0.11 -29.76 -9.59
C LEU A 677 -0.72 -28.89 -8.63
N PHE A 678 -2.04 -28.88 -8.83
CA PHE A 678 -2.96 -28.09 -8.00
C PHE A 678 -2.89 -28.51 -6.52
N GLN A 679 -2.99 -29.80 -6.20
CA GLN A 679 -2.98 -30.26 -4.80
C GLN A 679 -1.64 -30.01 -4.10
N ASN A 680 -0.53 -29.97 -4.85
CA ASN A 680 0.79 -29.68 -4.30
C ASN A 680 1.00 -28.16 -4.12
N GLN A 681 0.73 -27.36 -5.15
CA GLN A 681 0.99 -25.91 -5.17
C GLN A 681 -0.07 -25.11 -4.41
N PHE A 682 -1.37 -25.31 -4.68
CA PHE A 682 -2.42 -24.51 -4.05
C PHE A 682 -2.58 -24.82 -2.57
N LYS A 683 -2.16 -25.99 -2.09
CA LYS A 683 -2.02 -26.24 -0.65
C LYS A 683 -1.13 -25.19 0.02
N GLN A 684 -0.02 -24.82 -0.62
CA GLN A 684 0.88 -23.79 -0.10
C GLN A 684 0.29 -22.39 -0.25
N VAL A 685 -0.37 -22.09 -1.38
CA VAL A 685 -1.09 -20.81 -1.59
C VAL A 685 -2.15 -20.59 -0.51
N PHE A 686 -2.96 -21.60 -0.18
CA PHE A 686 -3.97 -21.52 0.88
C PHE A 686 -3.36 -21.52 2.29
N ALA A 687 -2.19 -22.14 2.50
CA ALA A 687 -1.46 -22.02 3.76
C ALA A 687 -0.92 -20.59 3.99
N ILE A 688 -0.34 -19.97 2.95
CA ILE A 688 0.10 -18.57 2.95
C ILE A 688 -1.10 -17.64 3.18
N LEU A 689 -2.19 -17.83 2.43
CA LEU A 689 -3.41 -17.04 2.58
C LEU A 689 -3.99 -17.16 4.00
N LYS A 690 -3.97 -18.37 4.58
CA LYS A 690 -4.34 -18.57 5.99
C LYS A 690 -3.44 -17.75 6.90
N GLY A 691 -2.12 -17.89 6.79
CA GLY A 691 -1.16 -17.16 7.63
C GLY A 691 -1.36 -15.64 7.60
N LEU A 692 -1.59 -15.07 6.41
CA LEU A 692 -1.87 -13.64 6.22
C LEU A 692 -3.19 -13.20 6.90
N GLY A 693 -4.28 -13.95 6.73
CA GLY A 693 -5.55 -13.67 7.43
C GLY A 693 -5.64 -14.24 8.86
N SER A 694 -4.53 -14.73 9.39
CA SER A 694 -4.31 -15.20 10.76
C SER A 694 -3.26 -14.34 11.51
N ALA A 695 -2.92 -13.18 10.95
CA ALA A 695 -1.90 -12.25 11.46
C ALA A 695 -2.22 -11.67 12.85
N LYS A 696 -1.29 -10.86 13.39
CA LYS A 696 -1.56 -10.03 14.57
C LYS A 696 -2.64 -8.97 14.23
N PRO A 697 -3.41 -8.50 15.23
CA PRO A 697 -4.48 -7.52 15.02
C PRO A 697 -4.01 -6.26 14.31
N SER A 698 -4.85 -5.75 13.42
CA SER A 698 -4.59 -4.63 12.53
C SER A 698 -5.73 -3.60 12.51
N ASP A 699 -7.00 -4.03 12.66
CA ASP A 699 -8.21 -3.20 12.63
C ASP A 699 -8.28 -2.25 13.84
N ARG A 700 -8.58 -2.76 15.05
CA ARG A 700 -8.44 -2.02 16.31
C ARG A 700 -7.87 -2.88 17.42
N PHE A 701 -6.82 -2.40 18.08
CA PHE A 701 -6.12 -3.17 19.12
C PHE A 701 -5.41 -2.27 20.13
N THR A 702 -5.29 -2.76 21.35
CA THR A 702 -4.48 -2.14 22.40
C THR A 702 -3.11 -2.80 22.44
N ILE A 703 -2.06 -1.99 22.51
CA ILE A 703 -0.70 -2.42 22.82
C ILE A 703 -0.47 -2.20 24.32
N ASP A 704 -0.11 -3.25 25.05
CA ASP A 704 0.41 -3.15 26.42
C ASP A 704 1.91 -3.45 26.40
N PHE A 705 2.74 -2.40 26.54
CA PHE A 705 4.20 -2.49 26.49
C PHE A 705 4.82 -3.06 27.78
N LYS A 706 4.03 -3.30 28.82
CA LYS A 706 4.46 -3.85 30.12
C LYS A 706 4.15 -5.34 30.23
N ALA A 707 2.97 -5.74 29.78
CA ALA A 707 2.61 -7.14 29.55
C ALA A 707 3.28 -7.71 28.30
N LYS A 708 3.68 -6.85 27.35
CA LYS A 708 4.26 -7.19 26.04
C LYS A 708 3.28 -7.94 25.14
N THR A 709 2.10 -7.36 24.99
CA THR A 709 0.96 -8.01 24.30
C THR A 709 0.20 -7.06 23.39
N LEU A 710 -0.17 -7.57 22.21
CA LEU A 710 -1.22 -7.02 21.35
C LEU A 710 -2.55 -7.68 21.71
N THR A 711 -3.57 -6.88 22.05
CA THR A 711 -4.94 -7.36 22.33
C THR A 711 -5.91 -6.81 21.29
N ASN A 712 -6.56 -7.67 20.51
CA ASN A 712 -7.61 -7.24 19.57
C ASN A 712 -8.79 -6.66 20.34
N ALA A 713 -9.17 -5.42 20.04
CA ALA A 713 -10.34 -4.77 20.64
C ALA A 713 -11.64 -5.17 19.90
N ASN A 714 -11.52 -5.68 18.68
CA ASN A 714 -12.63 -6.17 17.86
C ASN A 714 -12.76 -7.70 18.00
N ALA A 715 -13.34 -8.16 19.10
CA ALA A 715 -13.57 -9.59 19.35
C ALA A 715 -14.55 -10.28 18.36
N GLY A 716 -15.20 -9.51 17.48
CA GLY A 716 -16.00 -10.02 16.35
C GLY A 716 -15.29 -9.97 15.00
N GLY A 717 -14.00 -9.62 14.96
CA GLY A 717 -13.19 -9.54 13.74
C GLY A 717 -13.11 -10.87 13.00
N LEU A 718 -13.15 -10.83 11.68
CA LEU A 718 -13.01 -12.00 10.83
C LEU A 718 -11.53 -12.40 10.71
N SER A 719 -11.22 -13.68 10.90
CA SER A 719 -9.89 -14.27 10.77
C SER A 719 -9.97 -15.69 10.20
N PHE A 720 -8.90 -16.17 9.56
CA PHE A 720 -8.76 -17.57 9.09
C PHE A 720 -8.35 -18.58 10.18
N ASN A 721 -8.12 -18.13 11.41
CA ASN A 721 -7.94 -19.01 12.58
C ASN A 721 -9.23 -19.76 12.96
#